data_AF-A0A1B6DWP1-F1
#
_entry.id   AF-A0A1B6DWP1-F1
#
_cell.length_a   1.000
_cell.length_b   1.000
_cell.length_c   1.000
_cell.angle_alpha   90.00
_cell.angle_beta   90.00
_cell.angle_gamma   90.00
#
_symmetry.space_group_name_H-M   'P 1'
#
loop_
_entity.id
_entity.type
_entity.pdbx_description
1 polymer ?
#
loop_
_entity_poly.entity_id
_entity_poly.type
_entity_poly.pdbx_seq_one_letter_code
_entity_poly.pdbx_strand_id
1 'polypeptide(L)'
;MAITQHKMKKFKNISIYPYLKVLDIQQYKEIVLQELRKLAEGSETFSPSTNQLYHELGHQVRSRYIIKYKKTNGIMGKTQQLYSEYLDWFLDPNKKNDPRSLNAREEWQKLLHKHQEGPTINVDDHVWPITVLTGIGRFLYNIILRDIKIDVNVQRGNSKPHWLPAFYSVYRVSGHKSVEEIKPHPVLSRLYRQAVLDDLVFNVSELPMLTPPVPWTSPTSGGNLLVKTEFIRLPSSASLQLERLKTASPEQLYPSYDSLNQLASVPWKVNQPVLDVVIHVFNTGGDVKLDIPQPPTVCPLPQPITTDMTKLERFEAYRQRMLLRRRKAEMYSLWCDALYRLSLAQHFRDRIFWLPHNMDFRGRVYPCPPHLNHLGADMARSLLCFARGEPLGPNGLNWLKIHLVNLLGTKKRESIQGRLDYANEVMPDIIDSADDPLNGRKWWCESEEPWQTLACCKEIVAAMRHPAGSEKYVCHFPVHQDGSCNGLQHYAALGRDEAGGFSVNLLPAEVPQDVYNCVANIVERERAKDAESGNNIAKVLEGFVRRKVIKQTVMTTVYGVTRYGARLQIVKQLKDIDEFPKEHVWTASSYLVGKTFESIREMFTSTREIQDWFTECAKLIAQVCGQNVEYITPLGLPVVQPYSRSLKKIEIYTKTGKVQENFSLDKFERPNVMKQKNAFPPNFVHSLDSTHMMLTSLHCEQEGITFVSVHDCYWTHPSTVAIMNKICREQFVSLHSEPILQDLSKYFIEKYRYNDCEASKDNQVIYKSKSKINTVLSDVPQRGDLQLEKVLDSVYFFS
;
A
#
# COMPACT_ATOMS: atom_id res chain seq x y z
N MET A 1 12.23 4.32 40.93
CA MET A 1 11.15 3.57 40.24
C MET A 1 11.39 2.06 40.09
N ALA A 2 12.42 1.45 40.71
CA ALA A 2 12.73 0.03 40.56
C ALA A 2 12.02 -0.92 41.56
N ILE A 3 11.29 -0.40 42.54
CA ILE A 3 10.72 -1.20 43.65
C ILE A 3 9.26 -1.63 43.39
N THR A 4 8.58 -1.02 42.42
CA THR A 4 7.17 -1.34 42.13
C THR A 4 7.00 -2.56 41.19
N GLN A 5 8.06 -3.04 40.54
CA GLN A 5 7.99 -4.18 39.61
C GLN A 5 7.91 -5.55 40.31
N HIS A 6 8.28 -5.65 41.58
CA HIS A 6 8.30 -6.95 42.29
C HIS A 6 6.97 -7.37 42.94
N LYS A 7 5.95 -6.49 42.96
CA LYS A 7 4.64 -6.79 43.56
C LYS A 7 3.55 -7.28 42.59
N MET A 8 3.85 -7.53 41.31
CA MET A 8 2.86 -8.07 40.34
C MET A 8 2.88 -9.60 40.13
N LYS A 9 3.68 -10.36 40.88
CA LYS A 9 3.80 -11.84 40.76
C LYS A 9 2.59 -12.65 41.27
N LYS A 10 1.41 -12.05 41.46
CA LYS A 10 0.19 -12.73 41.96
C LYS A 10 -1.07 -12.40 41.14
N PHE A 11 -0.99 -12.27 39.82
CA PHE A 11 -2.21 -12.40 39.01
C PHE A 11 -2.52 -13.88 38.81
N LYS A 12 -3.40 -14.42 39.68
CA LYS A 12 -4.24 -15.58 39.35
C LYS A 12 -4.80 -15.35 37.94
N ASN A 13 -4.72 -16.36 37.06
CA ASN A 13 -5.21 -16.32 35.68
C ASN A 13 -6.41 -15.38 35.52
N ILE A 14 -6.30 -14.34 34.68
CA ILE A 14 -7.42 -13.47 34.35
C ILE A 14 -8.57 -14.36 33.90
N SER A 15 -9.70 -14.31 34.62
CA SER A 15 -10.87 -15.10 34.25
C SER A 15 -11.44 -14.54 32.95
N ILE A 16 -11.44 -15.35 31.88
CA ILE A 16 -12.07 -14.99 30.60
C ILE A 16 -13.60 -15.10 30.66
N TYR A 17 -14.17 -15.65 31.75
CA TYR A 17 -15.59 -15.93 31.87
C TYR A 17 -16.50 -14.70 31.66
N PRO A 18 -16.22 -13.50 32.22
CA PRO A 18 -17.02 -12.31 31.94
C PRO A 18 -17.08 -11.96 30.44
N TYR A 19 -15.96 -12.14 29.73
CA TYR A 19 -15.87 -11.88 28.29
C TYR A 19 -16.59 -12.93 27.45
N LEU A 20 -16.77 -14.15 27.97
CA LEU A 20 -17.57 -15.21 27.34
C LEU A 20 -19.08 -15.05 27.55
N LYS A 21 -19.51 -14.14 28.45
CA LYS A 21 -20.92 -13.86 28.74
C LYS A 21 -21.49 -12.68 27.96
N VAL A 22 -20.68 -12.00 27.15
CA VAL A 22 -21.11 -10.78 26.47
C VAL A 22 -22.00 -11.06 25.24
N LEU A 23 -21.85 -12.23 24.62
CA LEU A 23 -22.68 -12.69 23.50
C LEU A 23 -23.59 -13.83 23.94
N ASP A 24 -24.66 -14.05 23.18
CA ASP A 24 -25.49 -15.24 23.35
C ASP A 24 -24.80 -16.49 22.72
N ILE A 25 -25.31 -17.67 23.07
CA ILE A 25 -24.75 -18.94 22.59
C ILE A 25 -24.85 -19.08 21.07
N GLN A 26 -25.90 -18.52 20.45
CA GLN A 26 -26.11 -18.64 19.01
C GLN A 26 -25.03 -17.89 18.22
N GLN A 27 -24.66 -16.69 18.68
CA GLN A 27 -23.56 -15.93 18.10
C GLN A 27 -22.23 -16.66 18.23
N TYR A 28 -21.96 -17.35 19.34
CA TYR A 28 -20.76 -18.19 19.46
C TYR A 28 -20.77 -19.37 18.47
N LYS A 29 -21.92 -20.03 18.28
CA LYS A 29 -22.05 -21.11 17.30
C LYS A 29 -21.73 -20.62 15.89
N GLU A 30 -22.28 -19.47 15.50
CA GLU A 30 -22.01 -18.87 14.19
C GLU A 30 -20.53 -18.50 14.00
N ILE A 31 -19.89 -17.89 15.01
CA ILE A 31 -18.45 -17.60 14.99
C ILE A 31 -17.64 -18.89 14.77
N VAL A 32 -17.96 -19.94 15.53
CA VAL A 32 -17.28 -21.23 15.41
C VAL A 32 -17.50 -21.82 14.02
N LEU A 33 -18.73 -21.85 13.51
CA LEU A 33 -19.04 -22.39 12.17
C LEU A 33 -18.31 -21.63 11.05
N GLN A 34 -18.23 -20.30 11.14
CA GLN A 34 -17.46 -19.47 10.22
C GLN A 34 -15.97 -19.84 10.26
N GLU A 35 -15.40 -20.04 11.44
CA GLU A 35 -14.01 -20.45 11.59
C GLU A 35 -13.76 -21.88 11.08
N LEU A 36 -14.70 -22.81 11.28
CA LEU A 36 -14.61 -24.18 10.73
C LEU A 36 -14.56 -24.16 9.20
N ARG A 37 -15.42 -23.35 8.57
CA ARG A 37 -15.44 -23.17 7.11
C ARG A 37 -14.11 -22.62 6.61
N LYS A 38 -13.62 -21.53 7.22
CA LYS A 38 -12.31 -20.93 6.92
C LYS A 38 -11.15 -21.93 7.03
N LEU A 39 -11.14 -22.77 8.07
CA LEU A 39 -10.11 -23.80 8.25
C LEU A 39 -10.22 -24.94 7.24
N ALA A 40 -11.44 -25.32 6.85
CA ALA A 40 -11.69 -26.41 5.90
C ALA A 40 -11.34 -26.01 4.45
N GLU A 41 -11.60 -24.76 4.08
CA GLU A 41 -11.22 -24.14 2.79
C GLU A 41 -9.73 -23.77 2.72
N GLY A 42 -9.05 -23.76 3.87
CA GLY A 42 -7.65 -23.40 3.98
C GLY A 42 -6.70 -24.29 3.16
N SER A 43 -5.61 -23.69 2.69
CA SER A 43 -4.59 -24.38 1.88
C SER A 43 -3.89 -25.53 2.64
N GLU A 44 -3.55 -26.61 1.93
CA GLU A 44 -2.70 -27.67 2.47
C GLU A 44 -1.27 -27.18 2.78
N THR A 45 -0.78 -26.22 1.99
CA THR A 45 0.62 -25.76 2.05
C THR A 45 0.86 -24.70 3.11
N PHE A 46 -0.18 -23.92 3.48
CA PHE A 46 -0.07 -22.81 4.41
C PHE A 46 -1.11 -22.88 5.54
N SER A 47 -0.71 -22.61 6.77
CA SER A 47 -1.61 -22.36 7.90
C SER A 47 -1.04 -21.21 8.72
N PRO A 48 -1.87 -20.29 9.23
CA PRO A 48 -1.44 -19.40 10.30
C PRO A 48 -1.01 -20.19 11.54
N SER A 49 -0.18 -19.56 12.38
CA SER A 49 0.18 -20.15 13.68
C SER A 49 -1.03 -20.20 14.61
N THR A 50 -1.08 -21.18 15.52
CA THR A 50 -2.16 -21.31 16.52
C THR A 50 -2.40 -20.03 17.31
N ASN A 51 -1.34 -19.33 17.72
CA ASN A 51 -1.47 -18.06 18.46
C ASN A 51 -2.16 -16.97 17.65
N GLN A 52 -1.88 -16.89 16.35
CA GLN A 52 -2.55 -15.95 15.47
C GLN A 52 -4.04 -16.31 15.31
N LEU A 53 -4.34 -17.59 15.10
CA LEU A 53 -5.72 -18.10 15.03
C LEU A 53 -6.52 -17.79 16.31
N TYR A 54 -5.92 -18.00 17.49
CA TYR A 54 -6.56 -17.66 18.77
C TYR A 54 -6.83 -16.16 18.88
N HIS A 55 -5.86 -15.33 18.49
CA HIS A 55 -6.05 -13.89 18.52
C HIS A 55 -7.16 -13.43 17.57
N GLU A 56 -7.18 -13.91 16.33
CA GLU A 56 -8.19 -13.59 15.32
C GLU A 56 -9.60 -13.99 15.78
N LEU A 57 -9.76 -15.21 16.30
CA LEU A 57 -11.06 -15.71 16.76
C LEU A 57 -11.57 -14.93 17.99
N GLY A 58 -10.67 -14.59 18.93
CA GLY A 58 -11.00 -13.70 20.04
C GLY A 58 -11.42 -12.31 19.57
N HIS A 59 -10.78 -11.78 18.52
CA HIS A 59 -11.13 -10.50 17.93
C HIS A 59 -12.50 -10.51 17.26
N GLN A 60 -12.91 -11.63 16.63
CA GLN A 60 -14.27 -11.77 16.08
C GLN A 60 -15.34 -11.67 17.16
N VAL A 61 -15.13 -12.32 18.32
CA VAL A 61 -16.03 -12.21 19.49
C VAL A 61 -16.14 -10.76 19.95
N ARG A 62 -15.00 -10.07 20.11
CA ARG A 62 -14.96 -8.65 20.48
C ARG A 62 -15.70 -7.77 19.47
N SER A 63 -15.50 -8.02 18.17
CA SER A 63 -16.12 -7.24 17.10
C SER A 63 -17.64 -7.33 17.15
N ARG A 64 -18.20 -8.54 17.32
CA ARG A 64 -19.65 -8.73 17.51
C ARG A 64 -20.16 -8.07 18.80
N TYR A 65 -19.37 -8.12 19.88
CA TYR A 65 -19.72 -7.43 21.12
C TYR A 65 -19.82 -5.92 20.94
N ILE A 66 -18.87 -5.29 20.23
CA ILE A 66 -18.89 -3.85 19.97
C ILE A 66 -20.17 -3.45 19.21
N ILE A 67 -20.58 -4.24 18.21
CA ILE A 67 -21.83 -3.99 17.48
C ILE A 67 -23.05 -4.14 18.39
N LYS A 68 -23.10 -5.21 19.22
CA LYS A 68 -24.16 -5.40 20.21
C LYS A 68 -24.23 -4.24 21.20
N TYR A 69 -23.08 -3.79 21.70
CA TYR A 69 -22.97 -2.64 22.60
C TYR A 69 -23.50 -1.36 21.94
N LYS A 70 -23.11 -1.07 20.68
CA LYS A 70 -23.61 0.08 19.93
C LYS A 70 -25.12 0.04 19.71
N LYS A 71 -25.67 -1.16 19.47
CA LYS A 71 -27.11 -1.36 19.33
C LYS A 71 -27.86 -1.14 20.65
N THR A 72 -27.42 -1.78 21.74
CA THR A 72 -28.10 -1.71 23.04
C THR A 72 -28.09 -0.30 23.64
N ASN A 73 -27.02 0.47 23.43
CA ASN A 73 -26.90 1.82 23.97
C ASN A 73 -27.47 2.92 23.04
N GLY A 74 -28.25 2.56 22.01
CA GLY A 74 -28.89 3.53 21.11
C GLY A 74 -27.93 4.25 20.15
N ILE A 75 -26.63 3.95 20.17
CA ILE A 75 -25.60 4.59 19.33
C ILE A 75 -25.90 4.37 17.85
N MET A 76 -26.31 3.15 17.47
CA MET A 76 -26.64 2.82 16.08
C MET A 76 -27.79 3.68 15.53
N GLY A 77 -28.83 3.93 16.34
CA GLY A 77 -29.94 4.81 15.94
C GLY A 77 -29.48 6.26 15.78
N LYS A 78 -28.64 6.75 16.71
CA LYS A 78 -28.02 8.07 16.60
C LYS A 78 -27.15 8.22 15.34
N THR A 79 -26.32 7.21 15.05
CA THR A 79 -25.50 7.17 13.83
C THR A 79 -26.37 7.27 12.58
N GLN A 80 -27.49 6.52 12.52
CA GLN A 80 -28.40 6.57 11.38
C GLN A 80 -29.05 7.96 11.22
N GLN A 81 -29.47 8.60 12.31
CA GLN A 81 -30.04 9.95 12.27
C GLN A 81 -29.03 10.97 11.73
N LEU A 82 -27.84 11.03 12.34
CA LEU A 82 -26.77 11.94 11.94
C LEU A 82 -26.36 11.71 10.49
N TYR A 83 -26.22 10.46 10.08
CA TYR A 83 -25.83 10.09 8.73
C TYR A 83 -26.89 10.46 7.70
N SER A 84 -28.18 10.35 8.04
CA SER A 84 -29.26 10.78 7.13
C SER A 84 -29.23 12.29 6.91
N GLU A 85 -29.09 13.09 7.98
CA GLU A 85 -28.96 14.56 7.87
C GLU A 85 -27.68 14.97 7.12
N TYR A 86 -26.59 14.22 7.29
CA TYR A 86 -25.35 14.43 6.54
C TYR A 86 -25.52 14.13 5.05
N LEU A 87 -26.24 13.07 4.68
CA LEU A 87 -26.50 12.74 3.28
C LEU A 87 -27.36 13.81 2.59
N ASP A 88 -28.31 14.42 3.29
CA ASP A 88 -29.09 15.55 2.76
C ASP A 88 -28.17 16.73 2.38
N TRP A 89 -27.13 17.00 3.18
CA TRP A 89 -26.09 17.98 2.83
C TRP A 89 -25.17 17.47 1.72
N PHE A 90 -24.71 16.21 1.78
CA PHE A 90 -23.78 15.64 0.81
C PHE A 90 -24.34 15.66 -0.63
N LEU A 91 -25.65 15.48 -0.79
CA LEU A 91 -26.33 15.53 -2.08
C LEU A 91 -26.47 16.95 -2.64
N ASP A 92 -26.51 17.96 -1.78
CA ASP A 92 -26.61 19.36 -2.19
C ASP A 92 -25.91 20.29 -1.17
N PRO A 93 -24.56 20.37 -1.22
CA PRO A 93 -23.79 21.17 -0.26
C PRO A 93 -24.13 22.67 -0.34
N ASN A 94 -24.62 23.13 -1.49
CA ASN A 94 -24.88 24.54 -1.80
C ASN A 94 -26.32 24.99 -1.51
N LYS A 95 -27.23 24.06 -1.19
CA LYS A 95 -28.68 24.33 -0.98
C LYS A 95 -28.99 25.45 0.01
N LYS A 96 -28.08 25.74 0.94
CA LYS A 96 -28.30 26.72 2.02
C LYS A 96 -27.86 28.14 1.69
N ASN A 97 -27.30 28.44 0.51
CA ASN A 97 -26.76 29.78 0.18
C ASN A 97 -25.93 30.37 1.33
N ASP A 98 -25.21 29.52 2.07
CA ASP A 98 -24.35 29.98 3.17
C ASP A 98 -23.05 30.47 2.52
N PRO A 99 -22.67 31.75 2.71
CA PRO A 99 -21.42 32.29 2.18
C PRO A 99 -20.17 31.59 2.73
N ARG A 100 -20.31 30.71 3.74
CA ARG A 100 -19.29 29.76 4.18
C ARG A 100 -19.68 28.34 3.74
N SER A 101 -19.17 27.91 2.58
CA SER A 101 -19.25 26.49 2.18
C SER A 101 -18.46 25.66 3.19
N LEU A 102 -19.17 24.94 4.07
CA LEU A 102 -18.58 23.99 5.01
C LEU A 102 -18.04 22.78 4.24
N ASN A 103 -16.93 22.22 4.70
CA ASN A 103 -16.47 20.93 4.18
C ASN A 103 -17.15 19.74 4.91
N ALA A 104 -16.91 18.51 4.44
CA ALA A 104 -17.55 17.32 4.98
C ALA A 104 -17.30 17.10 6.48
N ARG A 105 -16.08 17.36 6.96
CA ARG A 105 -15.73 17.27 8.38
C ARG A 105 -16.51 18.30 9.20
N GLU A 106 -16.54 19.54 8.73
CA GLU A 106 -17.17 20.66 9.43
C GLU A 106 -18.68 20.49 9.53
N GLU A 107 -19.37 20.07 8.46
CA GLU A 107 -20.80 19.77 8.53
C GLU A 107 -21.06 18.58 9.47
N TRP A 108 -20.23 17.53 9.43
CA TRP A 108 -20.37 16.41 10.37
C TRP A 108 -20.19 16.86 11.83
N GLN A 109 -19.18 17.69 12.12
CA GLN A 109 -18.96 18.25 13.46
C GLN A 109 -20.10 19.16 13.91
N LYS A 110 -20.69 19.95 13.00
CA LYS A 110 -21.86 20.77 13.26
C LYS A 110 -23.10 19.92 13.58
N LEU A 111 -23.32 18.83 12.84
CA LEU A 111 -24.39 17.88 13.14
C LEU A 111 -24.18 17.21 14.50
N LEU A 112 -22.95 16.82 14.83
CA LEU A 112 -22.61 16.28 16.14
C LEU A 112 -22.89 17.28 17.27
N HIS A 113 -22.55 18.55 17.08
CA HIS A 113 -22.81 19.59 18.06
C HIS A 113 -24.32 19.86 18.22
N LYS A 114 -25.06 19.98 17.12
CA LYS A 114 -26.52 20.15 17.10
C LYS A 114 -27.23 19.02 17.85
N HIS A 115 -26.68 17.81 17.75
CA HIS A 115 -27.24 16.59 18.31
C HIS A 115 -26.42 16.05 19.49
N GLN A 116 -25.85 16.93 20.32
CA GLN A 116 -25.01 16.53 21.46
C GLN A 116 -25.76 15.75 22.57
N GLU A 117 -27.09 15.82 22.59
CA GLU A 117 -27.91 15.11 23.58
C GLU A 117 -28.05 13.61 23.26
N GLY A 118 -28.10 12.79 24.32
CA GLY A 118 -28.30 11.34 24.24
C GLY A 118 -27.00 10.55 24.00
N PRO A 119 -27.08 9.39 23.32
CA PRO A 119 -25.91 8.57 23.04
C PRO A 119 -24.88 9.29 22.16
N THR A 120 -23.60 9.26 22.55
CA THR A 120 -22.51 9.75 21.71
C THR A 120 -22.04 8.68 20.73
N ILE A 121 -21.72 9.08 19.49
CA ILE A 121 -21.10 8.17 18.51
C ILE A 121 -19.59 8.05 18.69
N ASN A 122 -18.97 9.03 19.35
CA ASN A 122 -17.54 9.07 19.64
C ASN A 122 -17.23 8.28 20.91
N VAL A 123 -17.59 7.00 20.93
CA VAL A 123 -17.29 6.11 22.07
C VAL A 123 -15.88 5.56 21.93
N ASP A 124 -15.07 5.76 22.96
CA ASP A 124 -13.76 5.13 23.05
C ASP A 124 -13.89 3.61 23.03
N ASP A 125 -13.15 3.01 22.10
CA ASP A 125 -13.04 1.57 21.97
C ASP A 125 -12.29 1.00 23.17
N HIS A 126 -13.01 0.37 24.09
CA HIS A 126 -12.43 -0.27 25.27
C HIS A 126 -11.64 -1.50 24.82
N VAL A 127 -10.33 -1.32 24.62
CA VAL A 127 -9.44 -2.35 24.09
C VAL A 127 -9.38 -3.53 25.06
N TRP A 128 -9.77 -4.72 24.59
CA TRP A 128 -9.57 -5.94 25.35
C TRP A 128 -8.09 -6.32 25.33
N PRO A 129 -7.50 -6.67 26.48
CA PRO A 129 -6.12 -7.14 26.50
C PRO A 129 -5.93 -8.33 25.56
N ILE A 130 -4.82 -8.34 24.85
CA ILE A 130 -4.46 -9.42 23.92
C ILE A 130 -4.41 -10.80 24.58
N THR A 131 -4.06 -10.88 25.86
CA THR A 131 -4.10 -12.12 26.66
C THR A 131 -5.52 -12.62 26.85
N VAL A 132 -6.49 -11.72 26.99
CA VAL A 132 -7.93 -12.04 27.03
C VAL A 132 -8.39 -12.51 25.65
N LEU A 133 -8.07 -11.80 24.58
CA LEU A 133 -8.43 -12.19 23.21
C LEU A 133 -7.89 -13.59 22.87
N THR A 134 -6.61 -13.82 23.16
CA THR A 134 -5.95 -15.13 22.97
C THR A 134 -6.59 -16.21 23.84
N GLY A 135 -6.96 -15.88 25.08
CA GLY A 135 -7.63 -16.80 25.99
C GLY A 135 -9.01 -17.22 25.50
N ILE A 136 -9.81 -16.28 24.99
CA ILE A 136 -11.12 -16.55 24.38
C ILE A 136 -10.97 -17.43 23.16
N GLY A 137 -10.07 -17.06 22.22
CA GLY A 137 -9.85 -17.84 21.02
C GLY A 137 -9.36 -19.24 21.32
N ARG A 138 -8.42 -19.39 22.26
CA ARG A 138 -7.94 -20.71 22.71
C ARG A 138 -9.07 -21.56 23.30
N PHE A 139 -9.97 -20.97 24.08
CA PHE A 139 -11.14 -21.67 24.62
C PHE A 139 -12.03 -22.21 23.50
N LEU A 140 -12.37 -21.38 22.52
CA LEU A 140 -13.20 -21.78 21.37
C LEU A 140 -12.49 -22.80 20.47
N TYR A 141 -11.19 -22.65 20.25
CA TYR A 141 -10.42 -23.64 19.48
C TYR A 141 -10.29 -24.99 20.17
N ASN A 142 -10.29 -25.04 21.51
CA ASN A 142 -10.36 -26.31 22.22
C ASN A 142 -11.67 -27.05 21.93
N ILE A 143 -12.80 -26.34 21.78
CA ILE A 143 -14.08 -26.91 21.35
C ILE A 143 -13.94 -27.44 19.91
N ILE A 144 -13.37 -26.63 19.00
CA ILE A 144 -13.14 -27.03 17.60
C ILE A 144 -12.34 -28.33 17.50
N LEU A 145 -11.21 -28.42 18.23
CA LEU A 145 -10.30 -29.57 18.16
C LEU A 145 -10.85 -30.81 18.87
N ARG A 146 -11.62 -30.64 19.94
CA ARG A 146 -12.10 -31.78 20.76
C ARG A 146 -13.46 -32.30 20.33
N ASP A 147 -14.38 -31.41 19.99
CA ASP A 147 -15.80 -31.75 19.89
C ASP A 147 -16.27 -31.87 18.43
N ILE A 148 -15.60 -31.20 17.48
CA ILE A 148 -15.94 -31.32 16.05
C ILE A 148 -15.31 -32.59 15.47
N LYS A 149 -16.17 -33.52 15.02
CA LYS A 149 -15.79 -34.81 14.46
C LYS A 149 -16.24 -34.94 13.01
N ILE A 150 -15.54 -35.77 12.25
CA ILE A 150 -15.93 -36.19 10.89
C ILE A 150 -15.91 -37.71 10.82
N ASP A 151 -16.90 -38.27 10.12
CA ASP A 151 -16.87 -39.67 9.72
C ASP A 151 -15.90 -39.85 8.56
N VAL A 152 -14.77 -40.52 8.81
CA VAL A 152 -13.76 -40.74 7.76
C VAL A 152 -14.20 -41.77 6.71
N ASN A 153 -15.24 -42.54 7.01
CA ASN A 153 -15.86 -43.50 6.10
C ASN A 153 -17.01 -42.91 5.30
N VAL A 154 -17.29 -41.60 5.41
CA VAL A 154 -18.41 -40.93 4.71
C VAL A 154 -18.40 -41.14 3.18
N GLN A 155 -17.23 -41.35 2.58
CA GLN A 155 -17.08 -41.61 1.14
C GLN A 155 -17.00 -43.09 0.78
N ARG A 156 -16.99 -44.00 1.76
CA ARG A 156 -16.88 -45.45 1.57
C ARG A 156 -18.25 -46.08 1.79
N GLY A 157 -18.93 -46.47 0.72
CA GLY A 157 -20.21 -47.17 0.80
C GLY A 157 -20.13 -48.42 1.70
N ASN A 158 -21.17 -48.66 2.50
CA ASN A 158 -21.34 -49.82 3.40
C ASN A 158 -20.31 -50.01 4.53
N SER A 159 -19.58 -48.95 4.91
CA SER A 159 -18.68 -48.97 6.08
C SER A 159 -19.38 -48.42 7.33
N LYS A 160 -19.11 -49.00 8.52
CA LYS A 160 -19.58 -48.42 9.79
C LYS A 160 -18.97 -47.02 9.98
N PRO A 161 -19.72 -46.04 10.54
CA PRO A 161 -19.19 -44.70 10.76
C PRO A 161 -18.00 -44.74 11.71
N HIS A 162 -16.92 -44.08 11.34
CA HIS A 162 -15.72 -43.97 12.15
C HIS A 162 -15.39 -42.50 12.41
N TRP A 163 -15.79 -42.03 13.59
CA TRP A 163 -15.67 -40.63 13.99
C TRP A 163 -14.26 -40.30 14.46
N LEU A 164 -13.57 -39.41 13.75
CA LEU A 164 -12.29 -38.84 14.14
C LEU A 164 -12.39 -37.31 14.28
N PRO A 165 -11.48 -36.65 15.02
CA PRO A 165 -11.40 -35.19 15.04
C PRO A 165 -11.36 -34.62 13.62
N ALA A 166 -12.22 -33.64 13.35
CA ALA A 166 -12.26 -32.96 12.06
C ALA A 166 -11.05 -32.06 11.83
N PHE A 167 -10.39 -31.62 12.91
CA PHE A 167 -9.20 -30.78 12.91
C PHE A 167 -8.15 -31.30 13.88
N TYR A 168 -6.88 -31.12 13.56
CA TYR A 168 -5.76 -31.58 14.40
C TYR A 168 -4.57 -30.61 14.35
N SER A 169 -3.78 -30.58 15.43
CA SER A 169 -2.55 -29.80 15.50
C SER A 169 -1.39 -30.52 14.80
N VAL A 170 -0.57 -29.78 14.06
CA VAL A 170 0.66 -30.25 13.42
C VAL A 170 1.80 -29.30 13.77
N TYR A 171 2.99 -29.84 14.03
CA TYR A 171 4.20 -29.04 14.22
C TYR A 171 5.01 -29.02 12.93
N ARG A 172 5.23 -27.82 12.37
CA ARG A 172 6.13 -27.64 11.21
C ARG A 172 7.34 -26.81 11.59
N VAL A 173 8.49 -27.22 11.09
CA VAL A 173 9.73 -26.46 11.25
C VAL A 173 9.74 -25.31 10.23
N SER A 174 9.70 -24.08 10.71
CA SER A 174 9.84 -22.86 9.93
C SER A 174 11.15 -22.16 10.34
N GLY A 175 12.18 -22.30 9.49
CA GLY A 175 13.55 -21.88 9.82
C GLY A 175 14.10 -22.68 11.00
N HIS A 176 14.49 -22.01 12.08
CA HIS A 176 15.00 -22.64 13.31
C HIS A 176 13.91 -22.90 14.37
N LYS A 177 12.62 -22.70 14.05
CA LYS A 177 11.52 -22.77 15.02
C LYS A 177 10.50 -23.82 14.62
N SER A 178 10.00 -24.57 15.60
CA SER A 178 8.80 -25.39 15.45
C SER A 178 7.57 -24.52 15.72
N VAL A 179 6.65 -24.45 14.76
CA VAL A 179 5.40 -23.71 14.83
C VAL A 179 4.25 -24.70 14.85
N GLU A 180 3.33 -24.52 15.81
CA GLU A 180 2.08 -25.27 15.85
C GLU A 180 1.07 -24.66 14.89
N GLU A 181 0.52 -25.50 14.01
CA GLU A 181 -0.49 -25.18 13.00
C GLU A 181 -1.71 -26.07 13.23
N ILE A 182 -2.90 -25.61 12.80
CA ILE A 182 -4.13 -26.41 12.83
C ILE A 182 -4.51 -26.77 11.40
N LYS A 183 -4.82 -28.05 11.16
CA LYS A 183 -5.19 -28.54 9.84
C LYS A 183 -6.51 -29.32 9.85
N PRO A 184 -7.35 -29.18 8.82
CA PRO A 184 -8.52 -30.03 8.64
C PRO A 184 -8.08 -31.46 8.31
N HIS A 185 -8.90 -32.43 8.71
CA HIS A 185 -8.74 -33.82 8.32
C HIS A 185 -8.75 -33.94 6.78
N PRO A 186 -7.90 -34.78 6.15
CA PRO A 186 -7.85 -34.89 4.69
C PRO A 186 -9.19 -35.25 4.03
N VAL A 187 -10.05 -36.00 4.73
CA VAL A 187 -11.43 -36.28 4.27
C VAL A 187 -12.25 -34.99 4.20
N LEU A 188 -12.21 -34.14 5.25
CA LEU A 188 -12.94 -32.88 5.28
C LEU A 188 -12.47 -31.93 4.16
N SER A 189 -11.15 -31.79 4.01
CA SER A 189 -10.58 -30.95 2.95
C SER A 189 -10.92 -31.45 1.54
N ARG A 190 -11.06 -32.77 1.34
CA ARG A 190 -11.55 -33.33 0.06
C ARG A 190 -13.04 -33.08 -0.14
N LEU A 191 -13.87 -33.21 0.90
CA LEU A 191 -15.30 -32.90 0.80
C LEU A 191 -15.53 -31.44 0.39
N TYR A 192 -14.85 -30.50 1.04
CA TYR A 192 -14.96 -29.08 0.68
C TYR A 192 -14.50 -28.79 -0.76
N ARG A 193 -13.41 -29.43 -1.21
CA ARG A 193 -12.96 -29.33 -2.61
C ARG A 193 -13.95 -29.91 -3.61
N GLN A 194 -14.64 -31.00 -3.25
CA GLN A 194 -15.63 -31.65 -4.11
C GLN A 194 -17.00 -30.96 -4.06
N ALA A 195 -17.30 -30.24 -2.99
CA ALA A 195 -18.54 -29.49 -2.86
C ALA A 195 -18.62 -28.33 -3.87
N VAL A 196 -17.47 -27.82 -4.34
CA VAL A 196 -17.36 -26.71 -5.30
C VAL A 196 -18.32 -25.58 -4.93
N LEU A 197 -18.13 -25.04 -3.72
CA LEU A 197 -18.98 -23.98 -3.19
C LEU A 197 -19.02 -22.80 -4.15
N ASP A 198 -20.21 -22.25 -4.34
CA ASP A 198 -20.50 -21.17 -5.28
C ASP A 198 -20.42 -19.76 -4.64
N ASP A 199 -20.14 -19.70 -3.33
CA ASP A 199 -20.02 -18.46 -2.56
C ASP A 199 -18.64 -18.25 -1.93
N LEU A 200 -18.26 -16.98 -1.77
CA LEU A 200 -17.09 -16.51 -1.04
C LEU A 200 -17.52 -15.57 0.08
N VAL A 201 -16.88 -15.69 1.24
CA VAL A 201 -17.21 -14.89 2.43
C VAL A 201 -16.06 -13.94 2.77
N PHE A 202 -16.37 -12.65 2.87
CA PHE A 202 -15.41 -11.60 3.21
C PHE A 202 -15.81 -10.88 4.50
N ASN A 203 -14.81 -10.32 5.19
CA ASN A 203 -15.08 -9.40 6.29
C ASN A 203 -15.61 -8.07 5.74
N VAL A 204 -16.65 -7.52 6.36
CA VAL A 204 -17.27 -6.24 5.97
C VAL A 204 -16.24 -5.10 5.90
N SER A 205 -15.23 -5.08 6.77
CA SER A 205 -14.18 -4.05 6.76
C SER A 205 -13.23 -4.15 5.55
N GLU A 206 -13.25 -5.25 4.82
CA GLU A 206 -12.41 -5.50 3.63
C GLU A 206 -13.16 -5.21 2.32
N LEU A 207 -14.43 -4.82 2.40
CA LEU A 207 -15.28 -4.54 1.25
C LEU A 207 -15.42 -3.03 1.01
N PRO A 208 -15.59 -2.59 -0.25
CA PRO A 208 -16.06 -1.24 -0.55
C PRO A 208 -17.39 -0.91 0.14
N MET A 209 -17.58 0.36 0.49
CA MET A 209 -18.82 0.83 1.10
C MET A 209 -19.89 1.08 0.03
N LEU A 210 -21.15 0.77 0.31
CA LEU A 210 -22.28 1.06 -0.59
C LEU A 210 -22.85 2.47 -0.42
N THR A 211 -22.26 3.28 0.47
CA THR A 211 -22.65 4.65 0.76
C THR A 211 -21.40 5.49 1.04
N PRO A 212 -21.47 6.84 0.93
CA PRO A 212 -20.33 7.71 1.25
C PRO A 212 -19.76 7.43 2.66
N PRO A 213 -18.43 7.34 2.85
CA PRO A 213 -17.85 7.09 4.17
C PRO A 213 -18.18 8.19 5.19
N VAL A 214 -18.15 7.85 6.48
CA VAL A 214 -18.25 8.85 7.55
C VAL A 214 -17.00 9.72 7.52
N PRO A 215 -17.12 11.06 7.52
CA PRO A 215 -15.96 11.94 7.54
C PRO A 215 -15.07 11.68 8.75
N TRP A 216 -13.75 11.66 8.53
CA TRP A 216 -12.76 11.75 9.58
C TRP A 216 -12.90 13.08 10.32
N THR A 217 -13.08 13.00 11.64
CA THR A 217 -13.10 14.17 12.54
C THR A 217 -12.08 14.08 13.67
N SER A 218 -11.52 12.88 13.88
CA SER A 218 -10.52 12.60 14.92
C SER A 218 -9.75 11.32 14.55
N PRO A 219 -8.65 10.97 15.25
CA PRO A 219 -7.92 9.73 14.97
C PRO A 219 -8.73 8.45 15.21
N THR A 220 -9.89 8.55 15.86
CA THR A 220 -10.74 7.42 16.26
C THR A 220 -12.13 7.43 15.62
N SER A 221 -12.48 8.46 14.85
CA SER A 221 -13.81 8.66 14.27
C SER A 221 -13.71 9.03 12.80
N GLY A 222 -14.18 8.13 11.94
CA GLY A 222 -14.18 8.25 10.47
C GLY A 222 -14.14 6.89 9.76
N GLY A 223 -14.35 6.91 8.44
CA GLY A 223 -14.34 5.71 7.58
C GLY A 223 -15.67 4.96 7.60
N ASN A 224 -15.70 3.76 8.18
CA ASN A 224 -16.89 2.90 8.17
C ASN A 224 -17.98 3.40 9.14
N LEU A 225 -19.26 3.12 8.84
CA LEU A 225 -20.40 3.58 9.64
C LEU A 225 -20.39 3.05 11.09
N LEU A 226 -20.15 1.74 11.26
CA LEU A 226 -20.26 1.06 12.55
C LEU A 226 -18.98 0.34 12.96
N VAL A 227 -18.30 -0.29 12.01
CA VAL A 227 -17.01 -0.96 12.25
C VAL A 227 -15.94 0.11 12.43
N LYS A 228 -15.06 -0.07 13.39
CA LYS A 228 -13.96 0.88 13.60
C LYS A 228 -12.97 0.78 12.45
N THR A 229 -12.61 1.92 11.88
CA THR A 229 -11.51 2.06 10.94
C THR A 229 -10.35 2.75 11.66
N GLU A 230 -9.13 2.26 11.46
CA GLU A 230 -7.93 2.90 12.01
C GLU A 230 -7.46 4.02 11.06
N PHE A 231 -7.25 5.22 11.60
CA PHE A 231 -6.78 6.40 10.86
C PHE A 231 -5.35 6.20 10.30
N ILE A 232 -4.46 5.63 11.12
CA ILE A 232 -3.09 5.26 10.72
C ILE A 232 -2.90 3.75 10.85
N ARG A 233 -2.44 3.11 9.77
CA ARG A 233 -2.04 1.70 9.72
C ARG A 233 -0.74 1.52 10.51
N LEU A 234 -0.85 0.94 11.70
CA LEU A 234 0.28 0.70 12.59
C LEU A 234 0.37 -0.76 13.02
N PRO A 235 1.59 -1.31 13.15
CA PRO A 235 1.81 -2.50 13.94
C PRO A 235 1.38 -2.25 15.39
N SER A 236 0.86 -3.27 16.07
CA SER A 236 0.44 -3.18 17.48
C SER A 236 1.55 -2.73 18.44
N SER A 237 2.82 -2.87 18.04
CA SER A 237 3.99 -2.43 18.82
C SER A 237 4.26 -0.92 18.72
N ALA A 238 3.71 -0.21 17.74
CA ALA A 238 4.04 1.18 17.42
C ALA A 238 3.15 2.17 18.20
N SER A 239 3.32 2.21 19.52
CA SER A 239 2.47 3.01 20.42
C SER A 239 2.81 4.50 20.45
N LEU A 240 4.06 4.89 20.15
CA LEU A 240 4.48 6.29 20.19
C LEU A 240 3.74 7.14 19.15
N GLN A 241 3.52 6.61 17.95
CA GLN A 241 2.75 7.31 16.91
C GLN A 241 1.33 7.64 17.39
N LEU A 242 0.66 6.68 18.02
CA LEU A 242 -0.69 6.88 18.56
C LEU A 242 -0.72 7.92 19.69
N GLU A 243 0.33 7.96 20.52
CA GLU A 243 0.48 8.98 21.55
C GLU A 243 0.60 10.37 20.95
N ARG A 244 1.44 10.55 19.91
CA ARG A 244 1.61 11.84 19.23
C ARG A 244 0.33 12.33 18.56
N LEU A 245 -0.45 11.45 17.95
CA LEU A 245 -1.74 11.79 17.37
C LEU A 245 -2.77 12.23 18.42
N LYS A 246 -2.70 11.68 19.64
CA LYS A 246 -3.59 12.08 20.75
C LYS A 246 -3.19 13.40 21.39
N THR A 247 -1.88 13.72 21.38
CA THR A 247 -1.36 14.96 21.97
C THR A 247 -1.34 16.14 21.01
N ALA A 248 -1.37 15.89 19.70
CA ALA A 248 -1.48 16.95 18.69
C ALA A 248 -2.79 17.72 18.85
N SER A 249 -2.78 19.02 18.57
CA SER A 249 -4.02 19.79 18.57
C SER A 249 -4.94 19.30 17.44
N PRO A 250 -6.27 19.35 17.60
CA PRO A 250 -7.19 18.95 16.54
C PRO A 250 -6.95 19.69 15.23
N GLU A 251 -6.69 21.00 15.30
CA GLU A 251 -6.47 21.89 14.15
C GLU A 251 -5.27 21.46 13.31
N GLN A 252 -4.23 20.94 13.97
CA GLN A 252 -3.02 20.43 13.32
C GLN A 252 -3.30 19.22 12.42
N LEU A 253 -4.41 18.49 12.62
CA LEU A 253 -4.75 17.29 11.86
C LEU A 253 -5.86 17.50 10.83
N TYR A 254 -6.53 18.66 10.81
CA TYR A 254 -7.64 18.94 9.89
C TYR A 254 -7.26 18.75 8.42
N PRO A 255 -6.11 19.22 7.91
CA PRO A 255 -5.76 18.99 6.51
C PRO A 255 -5.64 17.50 6.14
N SER A 256 -5.15 16.68 7.07
CA SER A 256 -5.08 15.22 6.89
C SER A 256 -6.45 14.55 6.92
N TYR A 257 -7.38 15.04 7.74
CA TYR A 257 -8.77 14.53 7.74
C TYR A 257 -9.50 14.93 6.47
N ASP A 258 -9.43 16.20 6.11
CA ASP A 258 -10.20 16.78 5.01
C ASP A 258 -9.74 16.19 3.67
N SER A 259 -8.44 15.99 3.47
CA SER A 259 -7.92 15.28 2.28
C SER A 259 -8.36 13.82 2.19
N LEU A 260 -8.36 13.08 3.31
CA LEU A 260 -8.90 11.71 3.32
C LEU A 260 -10.41 11.69 3.03
N ASN A 261 -11.15 12.68 3.52
CA ASN A 261 -12.58 12.81 3.30
C ASN A 261 -12.88 13.08 1.82
N GLN A 262 -12.15 14.01 1.21
CA GLN A 262 -12.22 14.30 -0.22
C GLN A 262 -11.99 13.03 -1.05
N LEU A 263 -10.87 12.32 -0.81
CA LEU A 263 -10.54 11.10 -1.56
C LEU A 263 -11.58 9.99 -1.37
N ALA A 264 -12.11 9.87 -0.15
CA ALA A 264 -13.13 8.88 0.20
C ALA A 264 -14.54 9.23 -0.31
N SER A 265 -14.79 10.50 -0.64
CA SER A 265 -16.09 10.97 -1.16
C SER A 265 -16.35 10.54 -2.61
N VAL A 266 -15.28 10.23 -3.36
CA VAL A 266 -15.36 9.91 -4.79
C VAL A 266 -16.06 8.56 -5.00
N PRO A 267 -17.22 8.53 -5.68
CA PRO A 267 -17.94 7.30 -5.96
C PRO A 267 -17.34 6.57 -7.16
N TRP A 268 -17.28 5.24 -7.07
CA TRP A 268 -16.74 4.34 -8.07
C TRP A 268 -17.82 3.41 -8.64
N LYS A 269 -17.61 2.97 -9.88
CA LYS A 269 -18.38 1.90 -10.52
C LYS A 269 -17.44 0.95 -11.25
N VAL A 270 -17.91 -0.26 -11.53
CA VAL A 270 -17.13 -1.24 -12.29
C VAL A 270 -17.22 -0.97 -13.80
N ASN A 271 -16.08 -1.06 -14.49
CA ASN A 271 -16.00 -1.04 -15.94
C ASN A 271 -16.48 -2.39 -16.51
N GLN A 272 -17.78 -2.51 -16.73
CA GLN A 272 -18.40 -3.78 -17.12
C GLN A 272 -17.84 -4.35 -18.45
N PRO A 273 -17.67 -3.56 -19.53
CA PRO A 273 -17.09 -4.06 -20.78
C PRO A 273 -15.69 -4.65 -20.62
N VAL A 274 -14.87 -4.11 -19.72
CA VAL A 274 -13.53 -4.65 -19.43
C VAL A 274 -13.65 -5.88 -18.53
N LEU A 275 -14.51 -5.84 -17.51
CA LEU A 275 -14.75 -6.99 -16.62
C LEU A 275 -15.12 -8.25 -17.40
N ASP A 276 -15.97 -8.13 -18.42
CA ASP A 276 -16.38 -9.28 -19.24
C ASP A 276 -15.21 -9.92 -20.00
N VAL A 277 -14.32 -9.10 -20.56
CA VAL A 277 -13.12 -9.58 -21.25
C VAL A 277 -12.18 -10.25 -20.26
N VAL A 278 -11.95 -9.64 -19.09
CA VAL A 278 -11.08 -10.22 -18.04
C VAL A 278 -11.62 -11.54 -17.51
N ILE A 279 -12.93 -11.60 -17.20
CA ILE A 279 -13.59 -12.84 -16.76
C ILE A 279 -13.50 -13.92 -17.83
N HIS A 280 -13.70 -13.57 -19.10
CA HIS A 280 -13.54 -14.52 -20.19
C HIS A 280 -12.13 -15.11 -20.20
N VAL A 281 -11.08 -14.27 -20.22
CA VAL A 281 -9.67 -14.72 -20.22
C VAL A 281 -9.35 -15.56 -18.98
N PHE A 282 -9.83 -15.16 -17.80
CA PHE A 282 -9.63 -15.91 -16.56
C PHE A 282 -10.28 -17.30 -16.62
N ASN A 283 -11.52 -17.39 -17.09
CA ASN A 283 -12.26 -18.65 -17.18
C ASN A 283 -11.74 -19.57 -18.30
N THR A 284 -11.10 -19.02 -19.35
CA THR A 284 -10.47 -19.81 -20.42
C THR A 284 -9.03 -20.26 -20.09
N GLY A 285 -8.59 -20.13 -18.83
CA GLY A 285 -7.31 -20.66 -18.36
C GLY A 285 -6.23 -19.62 -18.05
N GLY A 286 -6.56 -18.32 -18.12
CA GLY A 286 -5.65 -17.21 -17.86
C GLY A 286 -4.62 -16.98 -18.98
N ASP A 287 -3.91 -15.85 -18.89
CA ASP A 287 -2.88 -15.46 -19.85
C ASP A 287 -1.73 -14.75 -19.12
N VAL A 288 -0.54 -15.35 -19.15
CA VAL A 288 0.66 -14.83 -18.48
C VAL A 288 1.11 -13.51 -19.08
N LYS A 289 0.91 -13.26 -20.38
CA LYS A 289 1.30 -12.00 -21.03
C LYS A 289 0.41 -10.85 -20.56
N LEU A 290 -0.88 -11.12 -20.35
CA LEU A 290 -1.86 -10.14 -19.87
C LEU A 290 -1.94 -10.08 -18.33
N ASP A 291 -0.99 -10.69 -17.63
CA ASP A 291 -0.94 -10.79 -16.16
C ASP A 291 -2.25 -11.33 -15.54
N ILE A 292 -2.95 -12.22 -16.26
CA ILE A 292 -4.10 -12.96 -15.74
C ILE A 292 -3.64 -14.35 -15.29
N PRO A 293 -3.71 -14.66 -13.99
CA PRO A 293 -3.09 -15.87 -13.46
C PRO A 293 -3.77 -17.13 -13.98
N GLN A 294 -2.94 -18.08 -14.41
CA GLN A 294 -3.40 -19.41 -14.82
C GLN A 294 -3.73 -20.28 -13.60
N PRO A 295 -4.69 -21.22 -13.71
CA PRO A 295 -4.99 -22.12 -12.62
C PRO A 295 -3.79 -23.04 -12.33
N PRO A 296 -3.56 -23.45 -11.06
CA PRO A 296 -2.42 -24.30 -10.69
C PRO A 296 -2.39 -25.68 -11.34
N THR A 297 -3.47 -26.09 -11.99
CA THR A 297 -3.61 -27.32 -12.76
C THR A 297 -2.74 -27.34 -14.01
N VAL A 298 -2.36 -26.17 -14.54
CA VAL A 298 -1.44 -26.04 -15.69
C VAL A 298 0.01 -26.43 -15.32
N CYS A 299 0.35 -26.39 -14.02
CA CYS A 299 1.70 -26.74 -13.57
C CYS A 299 1.97 -28.25 -13.77
N PRO A 300 3.08 -28.64 -14.44
CA PRO A 300 3.32 -30.05 -14.77
C PRO A 300 3.52 -30.90 -13.53
N LEU A 301 3.15 -32.17 -13.62
CA LEU A 301 3.41 -33.15 -12.57
C LEU A 301 4.92 -33.42 -12.46
N PRO A 302 5.47 -33.51 -11.24
CA PRO A 302 6.87 -33.88 -11.06
C PRO A 302 7.11 -35.29 -11.58
N GLN A 303 8.27 -35.53 -12.19
CA GLN A 303 8.67 -36.87 -12.61
C GLN A 303 8.68 -37.84 -11.41
N PRO A 304 8.16 -39.07 -11.58
CA PRO A 304 8.21 -40.08 -10.52
C PRO A 304 9.65 -40.48 -10.26
N ILE A 305 10.00 -40.63 -8.98
CA ILE A 305 11.31 -41.16 -8.59
C ILE A 305 11.24 -42.68 -8.68
N THR A 306 11.97 -43.26 -9.61
CA THR A 306 12.01 -44.72 -9.83
C THR A 306 13.28 -45.33 -9.20
N THR A 307 13.24 -46.65 -8.96
CA THR A 307 14.31 -47.37 -8.24
C THR A 307 15.62 -47.49 -9.03
N ASP A 308 15.53 -47.41 -10.36
CA ASP A 308 16.61 -47.46 -11.34
C ASP A 308 17.42 -46.16 -11.47
N MET A 309 16.89 -45.02 -10.98
CA MET A 309 17.60 -43.74 -11.02
C MET A 309 18.87 -43.74 -10.16
N THR A 310 19.94 -43.16 -10.69
CA THR A 310 21.19 -42.85 -9.99
C THR A 310 20.99 -41.83 -8.86
N LYS A 311 21.97 -41.72 -7.96
CA LYS A 311 21.91 -40.72 -6.87
C LYS A 311 21.81 -39.27 -7.39
N LEU A 312 22.48 -38.97 -8.51
CA LEU A 312 22.46 -37.64 -9.13
C LEU A 312 21.08 -37.34 -9.72
N GLU A 313 20.51 -38.27 -10.49
CA GLU A 313 19.16 -38.13 -11.08
C GLU A 313 18.09 -38.00 -10.00
N ARG A 314 18.20 -38.77 -8.89
CA ARG A 314 17.27 -38.62 -7.75
C ARG A 314 17.38 -37.25 -7.09
N PHE A 315 18.60 -36.73 -6.94
CA PHE A 315 18.83 -35.38 -6.39
C PHE A 315 18.24 -34.30 -7.31
N GLU A 316 18.45 -34.41 -8.62
CA GLU A 316 17.89 -33.50 -9.62
C GLU A 316 16.37 -33.57 -9.65
N ALA A 317 15.77 -34.77 -9.63
CA ALA A 317 14.33 -34.97 -9.56
C ALA A 317 13.73 -34.38 -8.27
N TYR A 318 14.40 -34.55 -7.12
CA TYR A 318 13.99 -33.91 -5.86
C TYR A 318 14.03 -32.39 -5.95
N ARG A 319 15.11 -31.82 -6.51
CA ARG A 319 15.27 -30.39 -6.72
C ARG A 319 14.18 -29.84 -7.64
N GLN A 320 13.90 -30.51 -8.76
CA GLN A 320 12.83 -30.15 -9.69
C GLN A 320 11.46 -30.21 -9.03
N ARG A 321 11.17 -31.27 -8.26
CA ARG A 321 9.92 -31.38 -7.51
C ARG A 321 9.71 -30.24 -6.52
N MET A 322 10.77 -29.79 -5.85
CA MET A 322 10.70 -28.64 -4.94
C MET A 322 10.46 -27.32 -5.69
N LEU A 323 11.08 -27.12 -6.85
CA LEU A 323 10.84 -25.96 -7.72
C LEU A 323 9.40 -25.94 -8.25
N LEU A 324 8.88 -27.06 -8.75
CA LEU A 324 7.50 -27.19 -9.22
C LEU A 324 6.49 -26.95 -8.11
N ARG A 325 6.75 -27.47 -6.90
CA ARG A 325 5.90 -27.22 -5.73
C ARG A 325 5.84 -25.74 -5.37
N ARG A 326 6.99 -25.05 -5.40
CA ARG A 326 7.06 -23.61 -5.18
C ARG A 326 6.29 -22.84 -6.24
N ARG A 327 6.54 -23.12 -7.53
CA ARG A 327 5.82 -22.50 -8.65
C ARG A 327 4.31 -22.69 -8.54
N LYS A 328 3.85 -23.92 -8.23
CA LYS A 328 2.42 -24.22 -8.04
C LYS A 328 1.80 -23.40 -6.90
N ALA A 329 2.52 -23.19 -5.81
CA ALA A 329 2.06 -22.38 -4.68
C ALA A 329 2.00 -20.88 -5.02
N GLU A 330 2.99 -20.37 -5.76
CA GLU A 330 3.02 -18.99 -6.27
C GLU A 330 1.84 -18.75 -7.23
N MET A 331 1.62 -19.66 -8.19
CA MET A 331 0.46 -19.63 -9.11
C MET A 331 -0.87 -19.63 -8.37
N TYR A 332 -1.04 -20.52 -7.37
CA TYR A 332 -2.27 -20.57 -6.58
C TYR A 332 -2.53 -19.28 -5.80
N SER A 333 -1.48 -18.66 -5.27
CA SER A 333 -1.61 -17.40 -4.53
C SER A 333 -2.09 -16.26 -5.44
N LEU A 334 -1.49 -16.12 -6.63
CA LEU A 334 -1.91 -15.13 -7.62
C LEU A 334 -3.32 -15.42 -8.15
N TRP A 335 -3.62 -16.68 -8.43
CA TRP A 335 -4.94 -17.11 -8.90
C TRP A 335 -6.05 -16.80 -7.88
N CYS A 336 -5.82 -17.05 -6.58
CA CYS A 336 -6.75 -16.69 -5.52
C CYS A 336 -6.94 -15.17 -5.38
N ASP A 337 -5.86 -14.38 -5.48
CA ASP A 337 -5.96 -12.91 -5.44
C ASP A 337 -6.83 -12.37 -6.59
N ALA A 338 -6.61 -12.86 -7.81
CA ALA A 338 -7.45 -12.53 -8.96
C ALA A 338 -8.89 -13.03 -8.79
N LEU A 339 -9.11 -14.26 -8.29
CA LEU A 339 -10.44 -14.79 -8.03
C LEU A 339 -11.23 -13.89 -7.07
N TYR A 340 -10.63 -13.47 -5.95
CA TYR A 340 -11.29 -12.60 -4.98
C TYR A 340 -11.62 -11.24 -5.60
N ARG A 341 -10.67 -10.63 -6.32
CA ARG A 341 -10.88 -9.35 -6.98
C ARG A 341 -11.99 -9.40 -8.02
N LEU A 342 -11.98 -10.40 -8.90
CA LEU A 342 -12.98 -10.56 -9.95
C LEU A 342 -14.36 -10.91 -9.38
N SER A 343 -14.41 -11.74 -8.34
CA SER A 343 -15.67 -12.06 -7.65
C SER A 343 -16.28 -10.81 -7.00
N LEU A 344 -15.45 -9.95 -6.40
CA LEU A 344 -15.91 -8.67 -5.86
C LEU A 344 -16.31 -7.69 -6.96
N ALA A 345 -15.53 -7.57 -8.04
CA ALA A 345 -15.91 -6.74 -9.18
C ALA A 345 -17.25 -7.21 -9.78
N GLN A 346 -17.49 -8.52 -9.87
CA GLN A 346 -18.77 -9.08 -10.30
C GLN A 346 -19.88 -8.80 -9.29
N HIS A 347 -19.62 -8.86 -7.97
CA HIS A 347 -20.60 -8.53 -6.94
C HIS A 347 -21.04 -7.06 -6.97
N PHE A 348 -20.11 -6.14 -7.28
CA PHE A 348 -20.36 -4.70 -7.37
C PHE A 348 -20.67 -4.22 -8.80
N ARG A 349 -20.82 -5.12 -9.77
CA ARG A 349 -20.97 -4.83 -11.20
C ARG A 349 -21.97 -3.72 -11.52
N ASP A 350 -23.14 -3.80 -10.89
CA ASP A 350 -24.28 -2.88 -11.11
C ASP A 350 -24.49 -1.92 -9.93
N ARG A 351 -23.46 -1.72 -9.09
CA ARG A 351 -23.54 -0.91 -7.88
C ARG A 351 -22.52 0.22 -7.90
N ILE A 352 -22.93 1.35 -7.33
CA ILE A 352 -22.01 2.42 -6.96
C ILE A 352 -21.45 2.10 -5.58
N PHE A 353 -20.15 2.32 -5.41
CA PHE A 353 -19.48 2.11 -4.13
C PHE A 353 -18.43 3.18 -3.87
N TRP A 354 -18.00 3.26 -2.61
CA TRP A 354 -16.99 4.18 -2.12
C TRP A 354 -15.84 3.43 -1.47
N LEU A 355 -14.66 4.00 -1.57
CA LEU A 355 -13.44 3.47 -0.99
C LEU A 355 -13.03 4.36 0.18
N PRO A 356 -13.36 4.01 1.44
CA PRO A 356 -12.83 4.74 2.58
C PRO A 356 -11.31 4.66 2.57
N HIS A 357 -10.63 5.76 2.93
CA HIS A 357 -9.18 5.85 2.95
C HIS A 357 -8.64 5.97 4.37
N ASN A 358 -7.43 5.47 4.58
CA ASN A 358 -6.59 5.70 5.75
C ASN A 358 -5.13 5.91 5.33
N MET A 359 -4.23 6.11 6.28
CA MET A 359 -2.82 6.40 5.99
C MET A 359 -1.85 5.40 6.60
N ASP A 360 -0.62 5.33 6.11
CA ASP A 360 0.50 4.78 6.89
C ASP A 360 1.09 5.85 7.83
N PHE A 361 2.07 5.45 8.66
CA PHE A 361 2.67 6.35 9.66
C PHE A 361 3.40 7.57 9.07
N ARG A 362 3.68 7.58 7.76
CA ARG A 362 4.38 8.66 7.04
C ARG A 362 3.39 9.60 6.36
N GLY A 363 2.10 9.28 6.38
CA GLY A 363 1.03 10.03 5.74
C GLY A 363 0.53 9.44 4.42
N ARG A 364 1.22 8.46 3.81
CA ARG A 364 0.78 7.94 2.49
C ARG A 364 -0.62 7.34 2.61
N VAL A 365 -1.50 7.73 1.70
CA VAL A 365 -2.91 7.35 1.71
C VAL A 365 -3.14 6.02 0.99
N TYR A 366 -4.04 5.20 1.53
CA TYR A 366 -4.44 3.89 0.99
C TYR A 366 -5.95 3.65 1.21
N PRO A 367 -6.67 3.06 0.25
CA PRO A 367 -8.02 2.53 0.45
C PRO A 367 -8.03 1.44 1.52
N CYS A 368 -8.98 1.49 2.44
CA CYS A 368 -9.16 0.47 3.48
C CYS A 368 -9.49 -0.92 2.89
N PRO A 369 -10.39 -1.06 1.89
CA PRO A 369 -10.67 -2.35 1.25
C PRO A 369 -9.45 -2.86 0.46
N PRO A 370 -8.85 -4.02 0.81
CA PRO A 370 -7.58 -4.45 0.21
C PRO A 370 -7.75 -5.15 -1.15
N HIS A 371 -8.91 -5.75 -1.43
CA HIS A 371 -9.08 -6.67 -2.56
C HIS A 371 -9.47 -5.95 -3.87
N LEU A 372 -10.49 -5.07 -3.81
CA LEU A 372 -10.99 -4.28 -4.94
C LEU A 372 -10.79 -2.78 -4.65
N ASN A 373 -9.77 -2.19 -5.26
CA ASN A 373 -9.42 -0.78 -5.15
C ASN A 373 -8.52 -0.34 -6.31
N HIS A 374 -8.35 0.97 -6.49
CA HIS A 374 -7.60 1.58 -7.59
C HIS A 374 -6.07 1.62 -7.39
N LEU A 375 -5.55 1.20 -6.23
CA LEU A 375 -4.11 1.10 -5.99
C LEU A 375 -3.49 -0.20 -6.53
N GLY A 376 -4.32 -1.14 -7.00
CA GLY A 376 -3.86 -2.41 -7.56
C GLY A 376 -3.07 -2.27 -8.87
N ALA A 377 -2.68 -3.42 -9.44
CA ALA A 377 -2.02 -3.52 -10.74
C ALA A 377 -2.96 -3.13 -11.90
N ASP A 378 -2.44 -3.13 -13.12
CA ASP A 378 -3.14 -2.75 -14.36
C ASP A 378 -4.59 -3.27 -14.45
N MET A 379 -4.79 -4.60 -14.32
CA MET A 379 -6.12 -5.20 -14.34
C MET A 379 -7.05 -4.59 -13.28
N ALA A 380 -6.58 -4.40 -12.04
CA ALA A 380 -7.41 -3.83 -10.97
C ALA A 380 -7.83 -2.39 -11.26
N ARG A 381 -6.94 -1.57 -11.86
CA ARG A 381 -7.22 -0.18 -12.24
C ARG A 381 -8.22 -0.11 -13.38
N SER A 382 -8.04 -0.96 -14.40
CA SER A 382 -8.91 -1.01 -15.58
C SER A 382 -10.37 -1.35 -15.28
N LEU A 383 -10.62 -2.06 -14.16
CA LEU A 383 -11.93 -2.45 -13.71
C LEU A 383 -12.72 -1.32 -13.05
N LEU A 384 -12.10 -0.17 -12.77
CA LEU A 384 -12.69 0.90 -11.98
C LEU A 384 -12.81 2.20 -12.79
N CYS A 385 -14.01 2.76 -12.79
CA CYS A 385 -14.30 4.08 -13.34
C CYS A 385 -14.97 4.95 -12.28
N PHE A 386 -14.93 6.27 -12.46
CA PHE A 386 -15.73 7.16 -11.63
C PHE A 386 -17.22 6.92 -11.88
N ALA A 387 -18.02 6.82 -10.80
CA ALA A 387 -19.45 6.67 -10.94
C ALA A 387 -20.10 7.96 -11.45
N ARG A 388 -19.62 9.12 -10.99
CA ARG A 388 -19.98 10.44 -11.52
C ARG A 388 -19.16 10.71 -12.78
N GLY A 389 -19.81 10.82 -13.92
CA GLY A 389 -19.16 11.18 -15.18
C GLY A 389 -19.24 12.68 -15.45
N GLU A 390 -18.39 13.15 -16.35
CA GLU A 390 -18.38 14.54 -16.83
C GLU A 390 -18.32 14.62 -18.36
N PRO A 391 -18.98 15.61 -18.99
CA PRO A 391 -18.81 15.86 -20.41
C PRO A 391 -17.33 16.12 -20.76
N LEU A 392 -16.84 15.52 -21.85
CA LEU A 392 -15.45 15.71 -22.29
C LEU A 392 -15.09 17.18 -22.57
N GLY A 393 -16.07 17.98 -23.03
CA GLY A 393 -15.81 19.32 -23.52
C GLY A 393 -14.84 19.33 -24.72
N PRO A 394 -14.27 20.50 -25.05
CA PRO A 394 -13.50 20.67 -26.29
C PRO A 394 -12.19 19.88 -26.31
N ASN A 395 -11.57 19.67 -25.15
CA ASN A 395 -10.23 19.08 -25.03
C ASN A 395 -10.21 17.66 -24.44
N GLY A 396 -11.32 17.17 -23.88
CA GLY A 396 -11.32 15.88 -23.16
C GLY A 396 -10.98 14.69 -24.05
N LEU A 397 -11.40 14.70 -25.32
CA LEU A 397 -11.03 13.63 -26.27
C LEU A 397 -9.51 13.61 -26.55
N ASN A 398 -8.87 14.77 -26.62
CA ASN A 398 -7.42 14.86 -26.81
C ASN A 398 -6.69 14.32 -25.58
N TRP A 399 -7.16 14.64 -24.37
CA TRP A 399 -6.61 14.07 -23.14
C TRP A 399 -6.76 12.55 -23.06
N LEU A 400 -7.88 11.98 -23.50
CA LEU A 400 -8.03 10.52 -23.61
C LEU A 400 -7.01 9.91 -24.58
N LYS A 401 -6.81 10.53 -25.74
CA LYS A 401 -5.82 10.09 -26.75
C LYS A 401 -4.38 10.14 -26.22
N ILE A 402 -4.01 11.25 -25.58
CA ILE A 402 -2.68 11.40 -24.94
C ILE A 402 -2.51 10.34 -23.84
N HIS A 403 -3.54 10.15 -23.02
CA HIS A 403 -3.52 9.16 -21.95
C HIS A 403 -3.38 7.74 -22.50
N LEU A 404 -4.06 7.40 -23.59
CA LEU A 404 -3.88 6.13 -24.29
C LEU A 404 -2.42 5.91 -24.68
N VAL A 405 -1.78 6.90 -25.30
CA VAL A 405 -0.37 6.80 -25.70
C VAL A 405 0.57 6.67 -24.50
N ASN A 406 0.24 7.32 -23.38
CA ASN A 406 0.97 7.14 -22.13
C ASN A 406 0.89 5.68 -21.64
N LEU A 407 -0.29 5.05 -21.69
CA LEU A 407 -0.52 3.65 -21.30
C LEU A 407 0.18 2.64 -22.22
N LEU A 408 0.35 2.97 -23.51
CA LEU A 408 1.14 2.15 -24.44
C LEU A 408 2.60 1.98 -23.98
N GLY A 409 3.13 2.97 -23.26
CA GLY A 409 4.54 3.04 -22.91
C GLY A 409 5.46 3.40 -24.09
N THR A 410 4.87 3.70 -25.25
CA THR A 410 5.57 4.23 -26.43
C THR A 410 5.66 5.76 -26.38
N LYS A 411 6.52 6.38 -27.20
CA LYS A 411 6.59 7.85 -27.33
C LYS A 411 6.83 8.63 -26.02
N LYS A 412 7.44 8.00 -25.01
CA LYS A 412 7.75 8.62 -23.69
C LYS A 412 8.63 9.87 -23.78
N ARG A 413 9.37 10.04 -24.87
CA ARG A 413 10.26 11.19 -25.14
C ARG A 413 9.64 12.24 -26.05
N GLU A 414 8.46 11.96 -26.60
CA GLU A 414 7.78 12.91 -27.46
C GLU A 414 7.05 13.96 -26.64
N SER A 415 6.79 15.09 -27.30
CA SER A 415 5.95 16.15 -26.76
C SER A 415 4.48 15.72 -26.64
N ILE A 416 3.69 16.49 -25.89
CA ILE A 416 2.23 16.25 -25.79
C ILE A 416 1.58 16.23 -27.18
N GLN A 417 1.99 17.13 -28.08
CA GLN A 417 1.49 17.15 -29.46
C GLN A 417 1.92 15.90 -30.24
N GLY A 418 3.19 15.48 -30.13
CA GLY A 418 3.67 14.27 -30.80
C GLY A 418 2.95 13.00 -30.32
N ARG A 419 2.56 12.93 -29.04
CA ARG A 419 1.71 11.86 -28.51
C ARG A 419 0.31 11.90 -29.12
N LEU A 420 -0.30 13.07 -29.20
CA LEU A 420 -1.63 13.24 -29.80
C LEU A 420 -1.64 12.87 -31.28
N ASP A 421 -0.62 13.27 -32.04
CA ASP A 421 -0.48 12.96 -33.46
C ASP A 421 -0.34 11.45 -33.68
N TYR A 422 0.47 10.78 -32.86
CA TYR A 422 0.59 9.33 -32.89
C TYR A 422 -0.72 8.61 -32.56
N ALA A 423 -1.49 9.11 -31.58
CA ALA A 423 -2.81 8.56 -31.28
C ALA A 423 -3.76 8.64 -32.48
N ASN A 424 -3.69 9.74 -33.25
CA ASN A 424 -4.48 9.90 -34.47
C ASN A 424 -4.04 8.94 -35.59
N GLU A 425 -2.73 8.67 -35.71
CA GLU A 425 -2.16 7.72 -36.67
C GLU A 425 -2.67 6.28 -36.43
N VAL A 426 -2.68 5.83 -35.16
CA VAL A 426 -3.06 4.46 -34.78
C VAL A 426 -4.55 4.28 -34.49
N MET A 427 -5.40 5.24 -34.89
CA MET A 427 -6.86 5.14 -34.67
C MET A 427 -7.51 3.85 -35.19
N PRO A 428 -7.10 3.27 -36.35
CA PRO A 428 -7.64 1.99 -36.79
C PRO A 428 -7.42 0.86 -35.78
N ASP A 429 -6.28 0.84 -35.07
CA ASP A 429 -5.95 -0.17 -34.05
C ASP A 429 -6.70 0.06 -32.75
N ILE A 430 -6.95 1.32 -32.40
CA ILE A 430 -7.79 1.71 -31.26
C ILE A 430 -9.23 1.23 -31.48
N ILE A 431 -9.78 1.44 -32.68
CA ILE A 431 -11.14 1.00 -33.05
C ILE A 431 -11.24 -0.53 -33.02
N ASP A 432 -10.31 -1.23 -33.65
CA ASP A 432 -10.25 -2.70 -33.65
C ASP A 432 -10.17 -3.29 -32.24
N SER A 433 -9.29 -2.73 -31.39
CA SER A 433 -9.13 -3.17 -30.00
C SER A 433 -10.40 -2.95 -29.17
N ALA A 434 -11.14 -1.87 -29.42
CA ALA A 434 -12.38 -1.58 -28.72
C ALA A 434 -13.54 -2.51 -29.13
N ASP A 435 -13.68 -2.76 -30.43
CA ASP A 435 -14.80 -3.51 -31.03
C ASP A 435 -14.63 -5.03 -30.90
N ASP A 436 -13.43 -5.55 -31.15
CA ASP A 436 -13.14 -6.98 -31.11
C ASP A 436 -11.84 -7.28 -30.33
N PRO A 437 -11.85 -7.11 -28.99
CA PRO A 437 -10.65 -7.20 -28.18
C PRO A 437 -9.97 -8.57 -28.18
N LEU A 438 -10.72 -9.65 -28.46
CA LEU A 438 -10.25 -11.04 -28.33
C LEU A 438 -10.04 -11.75 -29.67
N ASN A 439 -10.64 -11.29 -30.77
CA ASN A 439 -10.47 -11.92 -32.09
C ASN A 439 -9.89 -10.97 -33.16
N GLY A 440 -9.80 -9.67 -32.87
CA GLY A 440 -9.16 -8.68 -33.74
C GLY A 440 -7.63 -8.77 -33.74
N ARG A 441 -6.97 -7.66 -34.04
CA ARG A 441 -5.50 -7.56 -34.12
C ARG A 441 -4.80 -7.64 -32.76
N LYS A 442 -5.54 -7.46 -31.66
CA LYS A 442 -5.02 -7.53 -30.28
C LYS A 442 -3.89 -6.54 -30.01
N TRP A 443 -3.90 -5.40 -30.69
CA TRP A 443 -2.86 -4.39 -30.57
C TRP A 443 -2.67 -3.91 -29.13
N TRP A 444 -3.77 -3.76 -28.38
CA TRP A 444 -3.75 -3.38 -26.96
C TRP A 444 -2.93 -4.32 -26.07
N CYS A 445 -2.80 -5.61 -26.42
CA CYS A 445 -2.06 -6.61 -25.63
C CYS A 445 -0.55 -6.37 -25.60
N GLU A 446 -0.01 -5.59 -26.55
CA GLU A 446 1.43 -5.32 -26.66
C GLU A 446 1.88 -4.08 -25.87
N SER A 447 0.95 -3.40 -25.19
CA SER A 447 1.23 -2.21 -24.38
C SER A 447 1.85 -2.52 -23.01
N GLU A 448 2.41 -1.50 -22.35
CA GLU A 448 2.94 -1.63 -20.98
C GLU A 448 1.81 -1.86 -19.96
N GLU A 449 0.64 -1.23 -20.17
CA GLU A 449 -0.56 -1.34 -19.34
C GLU A 449 -1.76 -1.80 -20.19
N PRO A 450 -1.86 -3.10 -20.54
CA PRO A 450 -2.81 -3.62 -21.52
C PRO A 450 -4.28 -3.41 -21.15
N TRP A 451 -4.69 -3.69 -19.92
CA TRP A 451 -6.09 -3.60 -19.54
C TRP A 451 -6.58 -2.15 -19.45
N GLN A 452 -5.76 -1.23 -18.93
CA GLN A 452 -6.06 0.20 -18.97
C GLN A 452 -6.07 0.71 -20.42
N THR A 453 -5.18 0.23 -21.30
CA THR A 453 -5.19 0.58 -22.74
C THR A 453 -6.49 0.15 -23.40
N LEU A 454 -6.95 -1.09 -23.16
CA LEU A 454 -8.22 -1.58 -23.68
C LEU A 454 -9.40 -0.74 -23.16
N ALA A 455 -9.41 -0.40 -21.88
CA ALA A 455 -10.43 0.45 -21.28
C ALA A 455 -10.49 1.83 -21.97
N CYS A 456 -9.32 2.44 -22.21
CA CYS A 456 -9.19 3.73 -22.87
C CYS A 456 -9.60 3.66 -24.35
N CYS A 457 -9.24 2.58 -25.07
CA CYS A 457 -9.69 2.35 -26.45
C CYS A 457 -11.23 2.34 -26.53
N LYS A 458 -11.88 1.61 -25.62
CA LYS A 458 -13.35 1.55 -25.56
C LYS A 458 -13.96 2.93 -25.27
N GLU A 459 -13.37 3.71 -24.37
CA GLU A 459 -13.85 5.06 -24.04
C GLU A 459 -13.72 6.03 -25.22
N ILE A 460 -12.58 6.03 -25.92
CA ILE A 460 -12.35 6.87 -27.10
C ILE A 460 -13.36 6.54 -28.21
N VAL A 461 -13.58 5.26 -28.48
CA VAL A 461 -14.53 4.83 -29.52
C VAL A 461 -15.97 5.17 -29.16
N ALA A 462 -16.35 5.01 -27.88
CA ALA A 462 -17.66 5.43 -27.39
C ALA A 462 -17.86 6.95 -27.53
N ALA A 463 -16.85 7.76 -27.18
CA ALA A 463 -16.89 9.20 -27.33
C ALA A 463 -16.99 9.64 -28.80
N MET A 464 -16.20 9.02 -29.69
CA MET A 464 -16.21 9.35 -31.12
C MET A 464 -17.54 8.99 -31.81
N ARG A 465 -18.19 7.91 -31.37
CA ARG A 465 -19.48 7.45 -31.92
C ARG A 465 -20.69 8.11 -31.25
N HIS A 466 -20.49 9.02 -30.30
CA HIS A 466 -21.57 9.66 -29.58
C HIS A 466 -22.41 10.55 -30.53
N PRO A 467 -23.75 10.39 -30.60
CA PRO A 467 -24.60 11.01 -31.62
C PRO A 467 -24.62 12.54 -31.56
N ALA A 468 -24.38 13.12 -30.38
CA ALA A 468 -24.36 14.57 -30.20
C ALA A 468 -22.95 15.19 -30.32
N GLY A 469 -21.97 14.41 -30.78
CA GLY A 469 -20.55 14.77 -30.83
C GLY A 469 -19.79 14.37 -29.55
N SER A 470 -18.47 14.27 -29.67
CA SER A 470 -17.57 13.80 -28.60
C SER A 470 -17.53 14.74 -27.40
N GLU A 471 -17.66 16.05 -27.59
CA GLU A 471 -17.60 17.02 -26.49
C GLU A 471 -18.73 16.83 -25.46
N LYS A 472 -19.88 16.31 -25.91
CA LYS A 472 -21.06 16.05 -25.08
C LYS A 472 -21.08 14.65 -24.48
N TYR A 473 -20.14 13.78 -24.85
CA TYR A 473 -20.03 12.45 -24.28
C TYR A 473 -19.66 12.56 -22.80
N VAL A 474 -20.47 11.95 -21.94
CA VAL A 474 -20.24 11.90 -20.48
C VAL A 474 -19.25 10.78 -20.18
N CYS A 475 -18.00 11.16 -19.98
CA CYS A 475 -16.90 10.25 -19.71
C CYS A 475 -16.83 9.91 -18.22
N HIS A 476 -16.58 8.64 -17.94
CA HIS A 476 -16.39 8.13 -16.58
C HIS A 476 -14.97 7.64 -16.31
N PHE A 477 -14.17 7.49 -17.37
CA PHE A 477 -12.83 6.96 -17.30
C PHE A 477 -11.84 7.99 -16.73
N PRO A 478 -11.04 7.61 -15.71
CA PRO A 478 -10.02 8.50 -15.15
C PRO A 478 -8.85 8.69 -16.13
N VAL A 479 -8.29 9.90 -16.17
CA VAL A 479 -7.01 10.18 -16.86
C VAL A 479 -5.94 10.47 -15.82
N HIS A 480 -4.76 9.91 -16.04
CA HIS A 480 -3.66 9.93 -15.08
C HIS A 480 -2.58 10.93 -15.50
N GLN A 481 -2.03 11.65 -14.52
CA GLN A 481 -0.82 12.48 -14.65
C GLN A 481 0.16 12.06 -13.56
N ASP A 482 1.36 11.65 -13.94
CA ASP A 482 2.34 11.04 -13.02
C ASP A 482 3.61 11.89 -12.91
N GLY A 483 4.17 11.95 -11.70
CA GLY A 483 5.45 12.59 -11.45
C GLY A 483 6.59 11.77 -12.09
N SER A 484 7.46 12.42 -12.87
CA SER A 484 8.53 11.72 -13.62
C SER A 484 9.45 10.87 -12.72
N CYS A 485 9.79 11.38 -11.54
CA CYS A 485 10.39 10.64 -10.44
C CYS A 485 10.19 11.46 -9.16
N ASN A 486 9.02 11.33 -8.52
CA ASN A 486 8.56 12.28 -7.51
C ASN A 486 9.55 12.48 -6.36
N GLY A 487 10.15 11.40 -5.83
CA GLY A 487 11.16 11.51 -4.78
C GLY A 487 12.39 12.37 -5.18
N LEU A 488 12.85 12.29 -6.44
CA LEU A 488 13.93 13.18 -6.93
C LEU A 488 13.43 14.61 -7.19
N GLN A 489 12.17 14.79 -7.61
CA GLN A 489 11.55 16.11 -7.73
C GLN A 489 11.55 16.82 -6.36
N HIS A 490 11.14 16.13 -5.29
CA HIS A 490 11.19 16.67 -3.93
C HIS A 490 12.62 16.97 -3.47
N TYR A 491 13.60 16.10 -3.73
CA TYR A 491 14.99 16.40 -3.37
C TYR A 491 15.56 17.60 -4.14
N ALA A 492 15.32 17.68 -5.45
CA ALA A 492 15.77 18.81 -6.26
C ALA A 492 15.15 20.13 -5.79
N ALA A 493 13.88 20.12 -5.38
CA ALA A 493 13.21 21.29 -4.82
C ALA A 493 13.72 21.67 -3.42
N LEU A 494 13.93 20.70 -2.51
CA LEU A 494 14.51 20.93 -1.18
C LEU A 494 15.92 21.54 -1.27
N GLY A 495 16.73 21.00 -2.18
CA GLY A 495 18.12 21.40 -2.40
C GLY A 495 18.30 22.59 -3.32
N ARG A 496 17.24 23.02 -4.00
CA ARG A 496 17.27 24.00 -5.11
C ARG A 496 18.34 23.65 -6.16
N ASP A 497 18.39 22.37 -6.53
CA ASP A 497 19.34 21.81 -7.50
C ASP A 497 18.82 22.01 -8.93
N GLU A 498 19.40 22.96 -9.68
CA GLU A 498 18.92 23.29 -11.03
C GLU A 498 19.13 22.16 -12.04
N ALA A 499 20.31 21.53 -12.04
CA ALA A 499 20.62 20.43 -12.96
C ALA A 499 19.80 19.17 -12.63
N GLY A 500 19.67 18.86 -11.33
CA GLY A 500 18.78 17.81 -10.86
C GLY A 500 17.33 18.09 -11.23
N GLY A 501 16.87 19.32 -11.01
CA GLY A 501 15.52 19.79 -11.32
C GLY A 501 15.18 19.71 -12.81
N PHE A 502 16.10 20.10 -13.69
CA PHE A 502 15.93 19.91 -15.14
C PHE A 502 15.71 18.43 -15.49
N SER A 503 16.55 17.54 -14.95
CA SER A 503 16.52 16.10 -15.26
C SER A 503 15.20 15.41 -14.85
N VAL A 504 14.45 16.00 -13.92
CA VAL A 504 13.17 15.49 -13.40
C VAL A 504 11.98 16.42 -13.71
N ASN A 505 12.12 17.26 -14.74
CA ASN A 505 11.05 18.11 -15.28
C ASN A 505 10.50 19.17 -14.30
N LEU A 506 11.30 19.65 -13.34
CA LEU A 506 10.93 20.86 -12.58
C LEU A 506 11.07 22.14 -13.43
N LEU A 507 11.92 22.11 -14.43
CA LEU A 507 12.11 23.22 -15.35
C LEU A 507 11.33 23.00 -16.66
N PRO A 508 10.80 24.06 -17.27
CA PRO A 508 10.10 23.96 -18.55
C PRO A 508 11.05 23.49 -19.64
N ALA A 509 10.55 22.60 -20.50
CA ALA A 509 11.25 22.08 -21.66
C ALA A 509 10.23 21.76 -22.76
N GLU A 510 10.68 21.74 -24.03
CA GLU A 510 9.82 21.38 -25.16
C GLU A 510 9.45 19.88 -25.18
N VAL A 511 10.37 19.04 -24.70
CA VAL A 511 10.24 17.59 -24.60
C VAL A 511 10.53 17.10 -23.18
N PRO A 512 9.91 15.99 -22.72
CA PRO A 512 10.13 15.46 -21.39
C PRO A 512 11.57 14.97 -21.20
N GLN A 513 12.17 15.35 -20.08
CA GLN A 513 13.47 14.85 -19.63
C GLN A 513 13.32 13.47 -18.99
N ASP A 514 14.30 12.59 -19.25
CA ASP A 514 14.27 11.19 -18.84
C ASP A 514 15.49 10.88 -17.96
N VAL A 515 15.37 11.18 -16.65
CA VAL A 515 16.41 10.91 -15.65
C VAL A 515 16.96 9.49 -15.74
N TYR A 516 16.09 8.51 -16.02
CA TYR A 516 16.50 7.12 -16.13
C TYR A 516 17.44 6.88 -17.31
N ASN A 517 17.19 7.53 -18.45
CA ASN A 517 18.09 7.42 -19.59
C ASN A 517 19.39 8.19 -19.35
N CYS A 518 19.33 9.34 -18.66
CA CYS A 518 20.53 10.07 -18.27
C CYS A 518 21.45 9.21 -17.38
N VAL A 519 20.91 8.57 -16.33
CA VAL A 519 21.67 7.61 -15.52
C VAL A 519 22.20 6.47 -16.37
N ALA A 520 21.40 5.91 -17.30
CA ALA A 520 21.84 4.78 -18.13
C ALA A 520 23.05 5.15 -18.98
N ASN A 521 23.05 6.33 -19.57
CA ASN A 521 24.15 6.84 -20.38
C ASN A 521 25.41 7.06 -19.54
N ILE A 522 25.29 7.57 -18.31
CA ILE A 522 26.44 7.72 -17.40
C ILE A 522 26.99 6.34 -17.03
N VAL A 523 26.12 5.38 -16.68
CA VAL A 523 26.54 4.01 -16.35
C VAL A 523 27.21 3.33 -17.55
N GLU A 524 26.71 3.53 -18.76
CA GLU A 524 27.32 2.99 -19.98
C GLU A 524 28.69 3.62 -20.27
N ARG A 525 28.83 4.94 -20.07
CA ARG A 525 30.12 5.64 -20.18
C ARG A 525 31.15 5.07 -19.20
N GLU A 526 30.77 4.87 -17.95
CA GLU A 526 31.67 4.29 -16.93
C GLU A 526 31.94 2.80 -17.18
N ARG A 527 30.98 2.06 -17.74
CA ARG A 527 31.17 0.67 -18.18
C ARG A 527 32.19 0.59 -19.32
N ALA A 528 32.10 1.47 -20.32
CA ALA A 528 33.04 1.50 -21.44
C ALA A 528 34.48 1.74 -20.96
N LYS A 529 34.70 2.73 -20.08
CA LYS A 529 36.01 2.99 -19.46
C LYS A 529 36.58 1.79 -18.70
N ASP A 530 35.74 1.10 -17.92
CA ASP A 530 36.17 -0.08 -17.18
C ASP A 530 36.48 -1.26 -18.12
N ALA A 531 35.73 -1.40 -19.22
CA ALA A 531 35.96 -2.43 -20.23
C ALA A 531 37.30 -2.21 -20.96
N GLU A 532 37.62 -0.96 -21.30
CA GLU A 532 38.94 -0.55 -21.84
C GLU A 532 40.07 -0.84 -20.84
N SER A 533 39.81 -0.64 -19.54
CA SER A 533 40.74 -0.95 -18.45
C SER A 533 40.89 -2.45 -18.15
N GLY A 534 40.29 -3.33 -18.98
CA GLY A 534 40.43 -4.78 -18.87
C GLY A 534 39.40 -5.48 -17.98
N ASN A 535 38.34 -4.80 -17.53
CA ASN A 535 37.30 -5.41 -16.71
C ASN A 535 36.41 -6.35 -17.54
N ASN A 536 36.49 -7.66 -17.27
CA ASN A 536 35.73 -8.68 -17.98
C ASN A 536 34.21 -8.54 -17.84
N ILE A 537 33.69 -8.16 -16.66
CA ILE A 537 32.24 -8.03 -16.50
C ILE A 537 31.69 -6.80 -17.23
N ALA A 538 32.49 -5.74 -17.32
CA ALA A 538 32.15 -4.54 -18.08
C ALA A 538 32.05 -4.85 -19.58
N LYS A 539 32.94 -5.70 -20.13
CA LYS A 539 32.87 -6.18 -21.52
C LYS A 539 31.59 -7.00 -21.78
N VAL A 540 31.26 -7.93 -20.89
CA VAL A 540 30.01 -8.74 -21.01
C VAL A 540 28.75 -7.87 -21.00
N LEU A 541 28.78 -6.73 -20.34
CA LEU A 541 27.65 -5.81 -20.21
C LEU A 541 27.43 -4.87 -21.40
N GLU A 542 28.29 -4.91 -22.41
CA GLU A 542 28.16 -4.09 -23.62
C GLU A 542 26.80 -4.33 -24.31
N GLY A 543 26.05 -3.24 -24.58
CA GLY A 543 24.70 -3.32 -25.18
C GLY A 543 23.56 -3.74 -24.23
N PHE A 544 23.86 -4.03 -22.96
CA PHE A 544 22.87 -4.45 -21.95
C PHE A 544 22.55 -3.38 -20.89
N VAL A 545 23.27 -2.25 -20.86
CA VAL A 545 22.95 -1.10 -20.01
C VAL A 545 21.78 -0.31 -20.63
N ARG A 546 20.55 -0.80 -20.40
CA ARG A 546 19.32 -0.23 -20.95
C ARG A 546 18.51 0.49 -19.87
N ARG A 547 17.73 1.51 -20.26
CA ARG A 547 16.78 2.23 -19.38
C ARG A 547 15.95 1.29 -18.51
N LYS A 548 15.37 0.24 -19.10
CA LYS A 548 14.52 -0.75 -18.40
C LYS A 548 15.27 -1.48 -17.26
N VAL A 549 16.56 -1.75 -17.44
CA VAL A 549 17.40 -2.47 -16.46
C VAL A 549 17.63 -1.64 -15.20
N ILE A 550 17.81 -0.32 -15.34
CA ILE A 550 18.16 0.56 -14.23
C ILE A 550 16.99 1.37 -13.66
N LYS A 551 15.88 1.55 -14.41
CA LYS A 551 14.71 2.37 -14.03
C LYS A 551 14.26 2.09 -12.60
N GLN A 552 14.02 0.82 -12.27
CA GLN A 552 13.51 0.44 -10.95
C GLN A 552 14.50 0.77 -9.82
N THR A 553 15.80 0.58 -10.08
CA THR A 553 16.86 0.90 -9.10
C THR A 553 16.93 2.39 -8.84
N VAL A 554 16.95 3.23 -9.88
CA VAL A 554 16.96 4.69 -9.74
C VAL A 554 15.72 5.16 -8.98
N MET A 555 14.53 4.70 -9.39
CA MET A 555 13.25 5.04 -8.77
C MET A 555 13.19 4.65 -7.28
N THR A 556 13.76 3.51 -6.89
CA THR A 556 13.67 3.02 -5.50
C THR A 556 14.84 3.47 -4.61
N THR A 557 15.92 4.02 -5.18
CA THR A 557 17.08 4.50 -4.41
C THR A 557 16.75 5.72 -3.56
N VAL A 558 15.97 6.66 -4.10
CA VAL A 558 15.46 7.81 -3.31
C VAL A 558 14.54 7.38 -2.17
N TYR A 559 13.92 6.21 -2.30
CA TYR A 559 13.08 5.58 -1.28
C TYR A 559 13.83 4.56 -0.42
N GLY A 560 15.17 4.62 -0.40
CA GLY A 560 16.01 3.90 0.56
C GLY A 560 16.25 2.44 0.24
N VAL A 561 16.16 2.03 -1.04
CA VAL A 561 16.56 0.67 -1.44
C VAL A 561 18.01 0.41 -1.06
N THR A 562 18.28 -0.74 -0.43
CA THR A 562 19.66 -1.15 -0.13
C THR A 562 20.36 -1.66 -1.39
N ARG A 563 21.70 -1.66 -1.42
CA ARG A 563 22.47 -2.28 -2.51
C ARG A 563 22.05 -3.72 -2.80
N TYR A 564 21.68 -4.49 -1.77
CA TYR A 564 21.15 -5.84 -1.94
C TYR A 564 19.80 -5.85 -2.65
N GLY A 565 18.87 -4.98 -2.25
CA GLY A 565 17.56 -4.83 -2.89
C GLY A 565 17.67 -4.35 -4.34
N ALA A 566 18.47 -3.30 -4.59
CA ALA A 566 18.80 -2.79 -5.93
C ALA A 566 19.36 -3.90 -6.83
N ARG A 567 20.27 -4.73 -6.29
CA ARG A 567 20.83 -5.84 -7.06
C ARG A 567 19.75 -6.85 -7.46
N LEU A 568 18.84 -7.21 -6.55
CA LEU A 568 17.76 -8.14 -6.88
C LEU A 568 16.83 -7.59 -7.97
N GLN A 569 16.60 -6.27 -8.00
CA GLN A 569 15.85 -5.63 -9.07
C GLN A 569 16.58 -5.75 -10.42
N ILE A 570 17.88 -5.42 -10.47
CA ILE A 570 18.69 -5.57 -11.70
C ILE A 570 18.79 -7.04 -12.12
N VAL A 571 18.95 -7.98 -11.17
CA VAL A 571 18.96 -9.42 -11.45
C VAL A 571 17.67 -9.85 -12.15
N LYS A 572 16.52 -9.34 -11.70
CA LYS A 572 15.23 -9.64 -12.35
C LYS A 572 15.26 -9.17 -13.81
N GLN A 573 15.64 -7.91 -14.04
CA GLN A 573 15.67 -7.35 -15.40
C GLN A 573 16.67 -8.06 -16.32
N LEU A 574 17.86 -8.41 -15.85
CA LEU A 574 18.85 -9.15 -16.65
C LEU A 574 18.41 -10.60 -16.95
N LYS A 575 17.64 -11.23 -16.04
CA LYS A 575 17.08 -12.56 -16.29
C LYS A 575 16.02 -12.55 -17.37
N ASP A 576 15.32 -11.44 -17.55
CA ASP A 576 14.26 -11.28 -18.54
C ASP A 576 14.81 -10.97 -19.95
N ILE A 577 16.13 -10.77 -20.12
CA ILE A 577 16.79 -10.54 -21.42
C ILE A 577 17.37 -11.86 -21.92
N ASP A 578 16.78 -12.46 -22.95
CA ASP A 578 17.17 -13.79 -23.45
C ASP A 578 18.60 -13.85 -23.99
N GLU A 579 19.10 -12.77 -24.61
CA GLU A 579 20.44 -12.71 -25.17
C GLU A 579 21.56 -12.54 -24.11
N PHE A 580 21.19 -12.23 -22.86
CA PHE A 580 22.18 -11.97 -21.81
C PHE A 580 22.74 -13.27 -21.19
N PRO A 581 24.08 -13.43 -21.07
CA PRO A 581 24.70 -14.61 -20.46
C PRO A 581 24.27 -14.85 -19.01
N LYS A 582 23.49 -15.92 -18.78
CA LYS A 582 22.79 -16.15 -17.50
C LYS A 582 23.74 -16.46 -16.34
N GLU A 583 24.91 -17.01 -16.65
CA GLU A 583 26.01 -17.26 -15.70
C GLU A 583 26.59 -15.98 -15.08
N HIS A 584 26.50 -14.85 -15.79
CA HIS A 584 27.06 -13.57 -15.37
C HIS A 584 26.06 -12.65 -14.67
N VAL A 585 24.78 -13.03 -14.54
CA VAL A 585 23.71 -12.20 -13.97
C VAL A 585 24.08 -11.64 -12.59
N TRP A 586 24.68 -12.47 -11.73
CA TRP A 586 24.98 -12.04 -10.35
C TRP A 586 26.15 -11.07 -10.26
N THR A 587 27.22 -11.30 -11.02
CA THR A 587 28.38 -10.43 -11.08
C THR A 587 28.05 -9.13 -11.80
N ALA A 588 27.35 -9.20 -12.93
CA ALA A 588 26.89 -8.06 -13.72
C ALA A 588 25.95 -7.16 -12.92
N SER A 589 24.96 -7.72 -12.23
CA SER A 589 24.05 -6.94 -11.38
C SER A 589 24.79 -6.25 -10.23
N SER A 590 25.78 -6.90 -9.62
CA SER A 590 26.58 -6.30 -8.54
C SER A 590 27.41 -5.11 -9.06
N TYR A 591 27.99 -5.25 -10.26
CA TYR A 591 28.70 -4.17 -10.95
C TYR A 591 27.79 -2.99 -11.28
N LEU A 592 26.64 -3.26 -11.92
CA LEU A 592 25.68 -2.24 -12.31
C LEU A 592 25.11 -1.47 -11.11
N VAL A 593 24.87 -2.14 -9.97
CA VAL A 593 24.47 -1.44 -8.73
C VAL A 593 25.54 -0.46 -8.28
N GLY A 594 26.83 -0.85 -8.31
CA GLY A 594 27.94 0.04 -7.95
C GLY A 594 27.93 1.29 -8.81
N LYS A 595 27.98 1.11 -10.13
CA LYS A 595 27.98 2.23 -11.09
C LYS A 595 26.72 3.08 -11.02
N THR A 596 25.53 2.47 -10.90
CA THR A 596 24.27 3.23 -10.78
C THR A 596 24.27 4.15 -9.56
N PHE A 597 24.74 3.67 -8.40
CA PHE A 597 24.82 4.50 -7.19
C PHE A 597 25.86 5.62 -7.31
N GLU A 598 26.98 5.36 -7.99
CA GLU A 598 28.00 6.38 -8.28
C GLU A 598 27.45 7.45 -9.24
N SER A 599 26.77 7.05 -10.31
CA SER A 599 26.15 7.97 -11.28
C SER A 599 25.06 8.84 -10.68
N ILE A 600 24.21 8.29 -9.80
CA ILE A 600 23.19 9.09 -9.08
C ILE A 600 23.87 10.14 -8.17
N ARG A 601 24.96 9.77 -7.51
CA ARG A 601 25.72 10.68 -6.63
C ARG A 601 26.43 11.79 -7.42
N GLU A 602 26.91 11.50 -8.62
CA GLU A 602 27.51 12.49 -9.53
C GLU A 602 26.47 13.51 -10.00
N MET A 603 25.27 13.05 -10.37
CA MET A 603 24.24 13.90 -10.95
C MET A 603 23.45 14.73 -9.92
N PHE A 604 23.31 14.25 -8.69
CA PHE A 604 22.46 14.88 -7.68
C PHE A 604 23.25 15.20 -6.39
N THR A 605 24.15 16.18 -6.47
CA THR A 605 25.04 16.56 -5.35
C THR A 605 24.26 17.10 -4.15
N SER A 606 23.33 18.02 -4.35
CA SER A 606 22.51 18.59 -3.26
C SER A 606 21.61 17.53 -2.62
N THR A 607 21.02 16.64 -3.43
CA THR A 607 20.25 15.48 -2.94
C THR A 607 21.10 14.61 -2.00
N ARG A 608 22.35 14.33 -2.39
CA ARG A 608 23.28 13.54 -1.58
C ARG A 608 23.57 14.22 -0.25
N GLU A 609 23.82 15.51 -0.24
CA GLU A 609 24.11 16.28 0.98
C GLU A 609 22.93 16.26 1.95
N ILE A 610 21.71 16.42 1.45
CA ILE A 610 20.48 16.29 2.26
C ILE A 610 20.32 14.87 2.81
N GLN A 611 20.53 13.84 1.99
CA GLN A 611 20.45 12.44 2.45
C GLN A 611 21.50 12.10 3.50
N ASP A 612 22.73 12.59 3.33
CA ASP A 612 23.83 12.40 4.28
C ASP A 612 23.51 13.12 5.60
N TRP A 613 22.98 14.35 5.55
CA TRP A 613 22.53 15.11 6.72
C TRP A 613 21.40 14.39 7.48
N PHE A 614 20.35 13.97 6.78
CA PHE A 614 19.26 13.18 7.33
C PHE A 614 19.78 11.91 8.01
N THR A 615 20.67 11.17 7.33
CA THR A 615 21.21 9.91 7.84
C THR A 615 22.01 10.11 9.13
N GLU A 616 22.87 11.14 9.20
CA GLU A 616 23.66 11.42 10.40
C GLU A 616 22.79 11.96 11.54
N CYS A 617 21.80 12.83 11.27
CA CYS A 617 20.82 13.28 12.27
C CYS A 617 20.09 12.09 12.90
N ALA A 618 19.48 11.23 12.08
CA ALA A 618 18.71 10.08 12.55
C ALA A 618 19.57 9.07 13.32
N LYS A 619 20.83 8.87 12.91
CA LYS A 619 21.79 8.03 13.62
C LYS A 619 22.11 8.61 15.01
N LEU A 620 22.39 9.90 15.11
CA LEU A 620 22.72 10.55 16.38
C LEU A 620 21.52 10.60 17.33
N ILE A 621 20.32 10.92 16.83
CA ILE A 621 19.07 10.84 17.62
C ILE A 621 18.88 9.43 18.20
N ALA A 622 18.98 8.41 17.35
CA ALA A 622 18.77 7.02 17.79
C ALA A 622 19.88 6.49 18.71
N GLN A 623 21.14 6.89 18.49
CA GLN A 623 22.30 6.35 19.22
C GLN A 623 22.61 7.12 20.51
N VAL A 624 22.52 8.45 20.48
CA VAL A 624 22.90 9.34 21.59
C VAL A 624 21.70 9.62 22.48
N CYS A 625 20.58 10.07 21.90
CA CYS A 625 19.35 10.34 22.67
C CYS A 625 18.62 9.06 23.06
N GLY A 626 18.83 7.97 22.31
CA GLY A 626 18.13 6.71 22.55
C GLY A 626 16.62 6.81 22.25
N GLN A 627 16.23 7.73 21.38
CA GLN A 627 14.84 7.99 20.99
C GLN A 627 14.60 7.67 19.52
N ASN A 628 13.36 7.36 19.17
CA ASN A 628 12.96 7.20 17.77
C ASN A 628 12.97 8.57 17.08
N VAL A 629 13.24 8.58 15.77
CA VAL A 629 13.14 9.82 14.99
C VAL A 629 11.67 10.19 14.85
N GLU A 630 11.34 11.42 15.22
CA GLU A 630 10.02 12.02 15.13
C GLU A 630 10.14 13.35 14.38
N TYR A 631 9.12 13.74 13.63
CA TYR A 631 9.02 15.06 12.99
C TYR A 631 7.54 15.40 12.73
N ILE A 632 7.27 16.63 12.28
CA ILE A 632 5.94 17.08 11.88
C ILE A 632 6.00 17.45 10.40
N THR A 633 5.05 16.96 9.60
CA THR A 633 4.95 17.33 8.18
C THR A 633 4.53 18.80 8.03
N PRO A 634 4.75 19.44 6.87
CA PRO A 634 4.30 20.81 6.65
C PRO A 634 2.77 21.00 6.81
N LEU A 635 1.96 19.94 6.65
CA LEU A 635 0.52 19.94 6.93
C LEU A 635 0.15 19.63 8.39
N GLY A 636 1.13 19.51 9.28
CA GLY A 636 0.90 19.29 10.70
C GLY A 636 0.83 17.82 11.13
N LEU A 637 0.79 16.82 10.24
CA LEU A 637 0.77 15.41 10.67
C LEU A 637 2.06 15.05 11.45
N PRO A 638 1.98 14.60 12.72
CA PRO A 638 3.15 14.10 13.44
C PRO A 638 3.52 12.71 12.94
N VAL A 639 4.81 12.48 12.71
CA VAL A 639 5.36 11.22 12.21
C VAL A 639 6.41 10.67 13.17
N VAL A 640 6.30 9.39 13.51
CA VAL A 640 7.23 8.65 14.38
C VAL A 640 7.69 7.37 13.68
N GLN A 641 9.00 7.18 13.57
CA GLN A 641 9.55 5.95 13.03
C GLN A 641 9.45 4.78 14.03
N PRO A 642 8.70 3.70 13.73
CA PRO A 642 8.39 2.63 14.69
C PRO A 642 9.52 1.62 14.89
N TYR A 643 10.76 1.96 14.52
CA TYR A 643 11.87 1.01 14.46
C TYR A 643 12.60 0.90 15.80
N SER A 644 12.07 0.08 16.70
CA SER A 644 12.72 -0.28 17.96
C SER A 644 13.37 -1.68 17.89
N ARG A 645 14.32 -1.95 18.78
CA ARG A 645 14.94 -3.27 18.91
C ARG A 645 13.90 -4.24 19.47
N SER A 646 13.66 -5.34 18.76
CA SER A 646 12.90 -6.45 19.34
C SER A 646 13.80 -7.21 20.30
N LEU A 647 13.44 -7.28 21.58
CA LEU A 647 14.06 -8.24 22.50
C LEU A 647 13.78 -9.67 22.02
N LYS A 648 14.76 -10.57 22.17
CA LYS A 648 14.59 -12.00 21.90
C LYS A 648 13.43 -12.53 22.77
N LYS A 649 12.58 -13.38 22.18
CA LYS A 649 11.42 -14.00 22.84
C LYS A 649 11.85 -14.62 24.18
N ILE A 650 11.25 -14.18 25.29
CA ILE A 650 11.40 -14.86 26.58
C ILE A 650 10.38 -16.00 26.57
N GLU A 651 10.86 -17.24 26.63
CA GLU A 651 9.98 -18.41 26.73
C GLU A 651 9.47 -18.52 28.17
N ILE A 652 8.16 -18.33 28.37
CA ILE A 652 7.52 -18.58 29.67
C ILE A 652 6.88 -19.97 29.63
N TYR A 653 7.37 -20.86 30.49
CA TYR A 653 6.80 -22.19 30.69
C TYR A 653 5.63 -22.09 31.66
N THR A 654 4.41 -22.45 31.22
CA THR A 654 3.24 -22.60 32.10
C THR A 654 2.78 -24.05 32.16
N LYS A 655 2.09 -24.45 33.24
CA LYS A 655 1.56 -25.82 33.45
C LYS A 655 0.57 -26.26 32.36
N THR A 656 0.07 -25.36 31.52
CA THR A 656 -0.90 -25.63 30.43
C THR A 656 -0.31 -25.44 29.03
N GLY A 657 1.01 -25.34 28.90
CA GLY A 657 1.72 -25.22 27.62
C GLY A 657 2.63 -24.01 27.50
N LYS A 658 3.36 -23.94 26.39
CA LYS A 658 4.26 -22.82 26.06
C LYS A 658 3.43 -21.57 25.75
N VAL A 659 3.57 -20.52 26.55
CA VAL A 659 2.99 -19.21 26.23
C VAL A 659 4.14 -18.32 25.77
N GLN A 660 4.12 -17.93 24.50
CA GLN A 660 5.07 -16.95 23.97
C GLN A 660 4.50 -15.55 24.28
N GLU A 661 4.99 -14.92 25.34
CA GLU A 661 4.73 -13.51 25.58
C GLU A 661 5.89 -12.68 25.01
N ASN A 662 5.56 -11.63 24.26
CA ASN A 662 6.34 -10.40 24.19
C ASN A 662 5.44 -9.31 23.57
N PHE A 663 4.97 -8.37 24.40
CA PHE A 663 4.39 -7.10 23.95
C PHE A 663 5.46 -6.02 24.12
N SER A 664 6.43 -6.06 23.23
CA SER A 664 7.49 -5.06 23.14
C SER A 664 6.89 -3.84 22.44
N LEU A 665 6.43 -2.86 23.23
CA LEU A 665 5.99 -1.56 22.72
C LEU A 665 7.21 -0.70 22.47
N ASP A 666 7.24 -0.02 21.33
CA ASP A 666 8.32 0.86 20.90
C ASP A 666 8.74 1.88 21.97
N LYS A 667 7.79 2.42 22.74
CA LYS A 667 8.03 3.38 23.83
C LYS A 667 8.88 2.85 24.99
N PHE A 668 8.94 1.53 25.16
CA PHE A 668 9.71 0.89 26.23
C PHE A 668 11.02 0.26 25.73
N GLU A 669 11.31 0.39 24.45
CA GLU A 669 12.43 -0.28 23.80
C GLU A 669 13.41 0.72 23.22
N ARG A 670 14.68 0.32 23.17
CA ARG A 670 15.69 1.16 22.53
C ARG A 670 15.50 1.16 21.00
N PRO A 671 15.75 2.29 20.33
CA PRO A 671 15.69 2.38 18.88
C PRO A 671 16.66 1.40 18.20
N ASN A 672 16.24 0.88 17.04
CA ASN A 672 17.15 0.21 16.12
C ASN A 672 17.86 1.26 15.27
N VAL A 673 19.05 1.69 15.71
CA VAL A 673 19.85 2.75 15.06
C VAL A 673 20.02 2.54 13.55
N MET A 674 20.28 1.31 13.10
CA MET A 674 20.48 1.01 11.68
C MET A 674 19.21 1.24 10.86
N LYS A 675 18.06 0.77 11.37
CA LYS A 675 16.77 0.99 10.71
C LYS A 675 16.35 2.46 10.77
N GLN A 676 16.56 3.12 11.91
CA GLN A 676 16.21 4.53 12.09
C GLN A 676 16.94 5.41 11.06
N LYS A 677 18.27 5.28 10.96
CA LYS A 677 19.05 6.11 10.04
C LYS A 677 18.80 5.83 8.56
N ASN A 678 18.66 4.55 8.18
CA ASN A 678 18.51 4.18 6.77
C ASN A 678 17.10 4.48 6.24
N ALA A 679 16.10 4.51 7.12
CA ALA A 679 14.71 4.75 6.75
C ALA A 679 14.29 6.23 6.88
N PHE A 680 15.08 7.08 7.53
CA PHE A 680 14.69 8.48 7.72
C PHE A 680 14.60 9.29 6.41
N PRO A 681 15.64 9.32 5.55
CA PRO A 681 15.54 10.01 4.26
C PRO A 681 14.31 9.60 3.44
N PRO A 682 14.04 8.29 3.19
CA PRO A 682 12.88 7.92 2.40
C PRO A 682 11.55 8.15 3.10
N ASN A 683 11.48 8.01 4.43
CA ASN A 683 10.24 8.29 5.16
C ASN A 683 9.89 9.77 5.10
N PHE A 684 10.89 10.66 5.22
CA PHE A 684 10.68 12.10 5.13
C PHE A 684 10.22 12.51 3.74
N VAL A 685 10.86 12.03 2.67
CA VAL A 685 10.42 12.32 1.30
C VAL A 685 9.01 11.80 1.03
N HIS A 686 8.67 10.57 1.44
CA HIS A 686 7.30 10.08 1.31
C HIS A 686 6.26 10.93 2.04
N SER A 687 6.63 11.57 3.14
CA SER A 687 5.74 12.48 3.85
C SER A 687 5.52 13.80 3.09
N LEU A 688 6.52 14.25 2.32
CA LEU A 688 6.40 15.40 1.42
C LEU A 688 5.57 15.06 0.18
N ASP A 689 5.80 13.89 -0.44
CA ASP A 689 4.96 13.40 -1.55
C ASP A 689 3.48 13.38 -1.11
N SER A 690 3.23 12.85 0.09
CA SER A 690 1.89 12.79 0.66
C SER A 690 1.31 14.18 0.96
N THR A 691 2.15 15.08 1.46
CA THR A 691 1.75 16.46 1.75
C THR A 691 1.33 17.19 0.47
N HIS A 692 2.12 17.07 -0.61
CA HIS A 692 1.81 17.65 -1.91
C HIS A 692 0.51 17.07 -2.49
N MET A 693 0.31 15.75 -2.38
CA MET A 693 -0.94 15.11 -2.81
C MET A 693 -2.15 15.62 -2.03
N MET A 694 -2.05 15.74 -0.71
CA MET A 694 -3.13 16.25 0.13
C MET A 694 -3.46 17.71 -0.18
N LEU A 695 -2.45 18.57 -0.36
CA LEU A 695 -2.66 19.96 -0.77
C LEU A 695 -3.37 20.04 -2.13
N THR A 696 -2.93 19.22 -3.10
CA THR A 696 -3.55 19.15 -4.43
C THR A 696 -5.00 18.69 -4.34
N SER A 697 -5.28 17.65 -3.56
CA SER A 697 -6.63 17.12 -3.28
C SER A 697 -7.58 18.20 -2.73
N LEU A 698 -7.15 18.93 -1.70
CA LEU A 698 -7.96 19.96 -1.05
C LEU A 698 -8.29 21.12 -2.01
N HIS A 699 -7.32 21.58 -2.80
CA HIS A 699 -7.56 22.67 -3.76
C HIS A 699 -8.36 22.20 -4.98
N CYS A 700 -8.22 20.93 -5.39
CA CYS A 700 -9.09 20.32 -6.41
C CYS A 700 -10.56 20.27 -5.95
N GLU A 701 -10.80 19.95 -4.67
CA GLU A 701 -12.14 19.97 -4.09
C GLU A 701 -12.75 21.38 -4.10
N GLN A 702 -11.96 22.41 -3.78
CA GLN A 702 -12.40 23.81 -3.83
C GLN A 702 -12.78 24.27 -5.25
N GLU A 703 -12.06 23.81 -6.26
CA GLU A 703 -12.39 24.03 -7.68
C GLU A 703 -13.51 23.11 -8.19
N GLY A 704 -14.04 22.23 -7.34
CA GLY A 704 -15.16 21.35 -7.68
C GLY A 704 -14.81 20.21 -8.63
N ILE A 705 -13.54 19.86 -8.79
CA ILE A 705 -13.10 18.79 -9.70
C ILE A 705 -12.87 17.47 -8.94
N THR A 706 -13.14 16.35 -9.62
CA THR A 706 -12.89 15.03 -9.06
C THR A 706 -11.38 14.77 -9.01
N PHE A 707 -10.84 14.45 -7.84
CA PHE A 707 -9.43 14.09 -7.64
C PHE A 707 -9.31 12.78 -6.87
N VAL A 708 -8.50 11.85 -7.38
CA VAL A 708 -8.00 10.70 -6.62
C VAL A 708 -6.52 10.52 -6.90
N SER A 709 -5.82 9.80 -6.02
CA SER A 709 -4.40 9.54 -6.19
C SER A 709 -4.05 8.07 -6.03
N VAL A 710 -3.05 7.64 -6.79
CA VAL A 710 -2.21 6.49 -6.49
C VAL A 710 -0.84 7.04 -6.15
N HIS A 711 -0.73 7.59 -4.94
CA HIS A 711 0.48 8.24 -4.43
C HIS A 711 0.91 9.43 -5.30
N ASP A 712 1.93 9.26 -6.15
CA ASP A 712 2.50 10.25 -7.06
C ASP A 712 1.80 10.33 -8.43
N CYS A 713 0.80 9.48 -8.65
CA CYS A 713 -0.03 9.50 -9.86
C CYS A 713 -1.42 10.08 -9.54
N TYR A 714 -1.75 11.23 -10.16
CA TYR A 714 -2.97 12.00 -9.89
C TYR A 714 -4.00 11.80 -10.99
N TRP A 715 -5.24 11.51 -10.61
CA TRP A 715 -6.30 11.14 -11.54
C TRP A 715 -7.47 12.11 -11.43
N THR A 716 -8.01 12.48 -12.57
CA THR A 716 -9.20 13.32 -12.70
C THR A 716 -9.94 12.98 -13.99
N HIS A 717 -11.04 13.69 -14.29
CA HIS A 717 -11.74 13.54 -15.56
C HIS A 717 -10.94 14.16 -16.72
N PRO A 718 -11.09 13.67 -17.96
CA PRO A 718 -10.37 14.24 -19.11
C PRO A 718 -10.61 15.74 -19.32
N SER A 719 -11.80 16.23 -18.96
CA SER A 719 -12.21 17.64 -19.00
C SER A 719 -11.42 18.54 -18.04
N THR A 720 -10.93 17.99 -16.93
CA THR A 720 -10.38 18.75 -15.79
C THR A 720 -8.88 18.57 -15.59
N VAL A 721 -8.20 17.81 -16.48
CA VAL A 721 -6.74 17.55 -16.39
C VAL A 721 -5.92 18.85 -16.33
N ALA A 722 -6.26 19.85 -17.16
CA ALA A 722 -5.54 21.13 -17.18
C ALA A 722 -5.66 21.89 -15.84
N ILE A 723 -6.83 21.85 -15.21
CA ILE A 723 -7.10 22.48 -13.91
C ILE A 723 -6.29 21.76 -12.83
N MET A 724 -6.36 20.42 -12.80
CA MET A 724 -5.60 19.60 -11.85
C MET A 724 -4.08 19.83 -12.00
N ASN A 725 -3.56 19.91 -13.22
CA ASN A 725 -2.13 20.14 -13.46
C ASN A 725 -1.68 21.52 -12.98
N LYS A 726 -2.51 22.56 -13.18
CA LYS A 726 -2.25 23.90 -12.64
C LYS A 726 -2.16 23.86 -11.11
N ILE A 727 -3.17 23.29 -10.44
CA ILE A 727 -3.21 23.17 -8.98
C ILE A 727 -2.00 22.36 -8.49
N CYS A 728 -1.69 21.23 -9.13
CA CYS A 728 -0.56 20.38 -8.78
C CYS A 728 0.76 21.17 -8.73
N ARG A 729 1.05 21.99 -9.76
CA ARG A 729 2.25 22.83 -9.80
C ARG A 729 2.22 23.93 -8.73
N GLU A 730 1.09 24.62 -8.58
CA GLU A 730 0.91 25.68 -7.58
C GLU A 730 1.15 25.16 -6.17
N GLN A 731 0.59 24.00 -5.83
CA GLN A 731 0.75 23.39 -4.51
C GLN A 731 2.16 22.84 -4.29
N PHE A 732 2.85 22.35 -5.33
CA PHE A 732 4.26 21.95 -5.22
C PHE A 732 5.16 23.17 -4.94
N VAL A 733 4.96 24.26 -5.66
CA VAL A 733 5.70 25.52 -5.46
C VAL A 733 5.41 26.10 -4.08
N SER A 734 4.14 26.18 -3.68
CA SER A 734 3.76 26.63 -2.34
C SER A 734 4.43 25.80 -1.24
N LEU A 735 4.38 24.47 -1.33
CA LEU A 735 5.00 23.57 -0.36
C LEU A 735 6.51 23.81 -0.23
N HIS A 736 7.25 23.82 -1.34
CA HIS A 736 8.72 23.94 -1.30
C HIS A 736 9.23 25.39 -1.19
N SER A 737 8.33 26.37 -1.20
CA SER A 737 8.65 27.75 -0.84
C SER A 737 8.82 27.91 0.67
N GLU A 738 8.20 27.03 1.46
CA GLU A 738 8.38 26.97 2.92
C GLU A 738 9.82 26.57 3.31
N PRO A 739 10.30 26.99 4.49
CA PRO A 739 11.63 26.67 4.99
C PRO A 739 11.73 25.24 5.56
N ILE A 740 11.28 24.22 4.81
CA ILE A 740 11.10 22.82 5.27
C ILE A 740 12.31 22.25 6.02
N LEU A 741 13.52 22.35 5.47
CA LEU A 741 14.73 21.80 6.11
C LEU A 741 15.10 22.57 7.38
N GLN A 742 14.88 23.87 7.40
CA GLN A 742 15.12 24.74 8.55
C GLN A 742 14.10 24.47 9.67
N ASP A 743 12.82 24.29 9.34
CA ASP A 743 11.79 23.94 10.30
C ASP A 743 12.01 22.55 10.91
N LEU A 744 12.43 21.59 10.09
CA LEU A 744 12.85 20.27 10.57
C LEU A 744 14.04 20.36 11.52
N SER A 745 15.06 21.14 11.16
CA SER A 745 16.23 21.40 12.02
C SER A 745 15.81 22.03 13.34
N LYS A 746 14.96 23.06 13.31
CA LYS A 746 14.41 23.71 14.50
C LYS A 746 13.67 22.72 15.40
N TYR A 747 12.79 21.90 14.83
CA TYR A 747 12.08 20.87 15.57
C TYR A 747 13.05 19.85 16.21
N PHE A 748 14.08 19.41 15.48
CA PHE A 748 15.09 18.52 16.02
C PHE A 748 15.89 19.16 17.15
N ILE A 749 16.25 20.44 17.03
CA ILE A 749 16.97 21.18 18.07
C ILE A 749 16.10 21.29 19.32
N GLU A 750 14.84 21.72 19.19
CA GLU A 750 13.92 21.87 20.32
C GLU A 750 13.70 20.54 21.07
N LYS A 751 13.68 19.42 20.35
CA LYS A 751 13.36 18.11 20.92
C LYS A 751 14.56 17.31 21.41
N TYR A 752 15.69 17.35 20.70
CA TYR A 752 16.82 16.42 20.89
C TYR A 752 18.13 17.09 21.34
N ARG A 753 18.20 18.43 21.36
CA ARG A 753 19.39 19.15 21.83
C ARG A 753 19.65 18.86 23.31
N TYR A 754 20.92 18.72 23.67
CA TYR A 754 21.36 18.72 25.06
C TYR A 754 21.71 20.13 25.54
N ASN A 755 21.28 20.47 26.75
CA ASN A 755 21.70 21.70 27.42
C ASN A 755 23.12 21.57 27.98
N ASP A 756 23.83 22.70 28.15
CA ASP A 756 25.21 22.72 28.65
C ASP A 756 25.33 22.12 30.06
N CYS A 757 24.29 22.23 30.90
CA CYS A 757 24.23 21.60 32.23
C CYS A 757 24.09 20.06 32.19
N GLU A 758 23.53 19.50 31.12
CA GLU A 758 23.37 18.04 30.94
C GLU A 758 24.62 17.41 30.32
N ALA A 759 25.51 18.23 29.76
CA ALA A 759 26.80 17.84 29.24
C ALA A 759 27.85 17.86 30.37
N SER A 760 27.71 16.94 31.36
CA SER A 760 28.75 16.74 32.39
C SER A 760 30.13 16.62 31.74
N LYS A 761 31.07 17.47 32.19
CA LYS A 761 32.47 17.48 31.74
C LYS A 761 33.27 16.27 32.25
N ASP A 762 32.69 15.44 33.11
CA ASP A 762 33.37 14.34 33.79
C ASP A 762 33.69 13.17 32.84
N ASN A 763 33.00 13.08 31.71
CA ASN A 763 33.26 12.07 30.68
C ASN A 763 33.36 12.69 29.28
N GLN A 764 34.61 12.96 28.85
CA GLN A 764 34.92 13.64 27.58
C GLN A 764 34.28 12.98 26.34
N VAL A 765 34.09 11.66 26.34
CA VAL A 765 33.48 10.94 25.20
C VAL A 765 31.99 11.24 25.08
N ILE A 766 31.29 11.33 26.21
CA ILE A 766 29.87 11.66 26.27
C ILE A 766 29.68 13.13 25.88
N TYR A 767 30.52 14.03 26.41
CA TYR A 767 30.51 15.44 26.07
C TYR A 767 30.70 15.66 24.55
N LYS A 768 31.71 15.03 23.94
CA LYS A 768 31.94 15.11 22.49
C LYS A 768 30.75 14.61 21.67
N SER A 769 30.10 13.52 22.10
CA SER A 769 28.94 12.96 21.41
C SER A 769 27.71 13.89 21.49
N LYS A 770 27.49 14.52 22.65
CA LYS A 770 26.42 15.50 22.89
C LYS A 770 26.64 16.82 22.16
N SER A 771 27.89 17.30 22.10
CA SER A 771 28.24 18.47 21.30
C SER A 771 28.07 18.20 19.80
N LYS A 772 28.49 17.02 19.32
CA LYS A 772 28.34 16.63 17.91
C LYS A 772 26.88 16.64 17.45
N ILE A 773 25.95 16.11 18.24
CA ILE A 773 24.53 16.14 17.86
C ILE A 773 24.02 17.59 17.75
N ASN A 774 24.32 18.46 18.71
CA ASN A 774 23.90 19.86 18.65
C ASN A 774 24.40 20.56 17.37
N THR A 775 25.65 20.30 16.95
CA THR A 775 26.21 20.82 15.70
C THR A 775 25.50 20.24 14.48
N VAL A 776 25.40 18.92 14.36
CA VAL A 776 24.80 18.27 13.18
C VAL A 776 23.34 18.64 12.97
N LEU A 777 22.56 18.77 14.05
CA LEU A 777 21.15 19.18 13.94
C LEU A 777 21.00 20.61 13.39
N SER A 778 22.00 21.47 13.59
CA SER A 778 21.99 22.87 13.13
C SER A 778 22.64 23.06 11.75
N ASP A 779 23.37 22.06 11.25
CA ASP A 779 24.15 22.12 10.00
C ASP A 779 23.28 21.79 8.79
N VAL A 780 22.30 22.65 8.51
CA VAL A 780 21.35 22.47 7.40
C VAL A 780 22.09 22.65 6.07
N PRO A 781 21.97 21.71 5.10
CA PRO A 781 22.59 21.85 3.79
C PRO A 781 22.21 23.15 3.07
N GLN A 782 23.17 23.73 2.34
CA GLN A 782 22.94 24.95 1.56
C GLN A 782 22.03 24.67 0.35
N ARG A 783 21.18 25.65 0.04
CA ARG A 783 20.32 25.63 -1.16
C ARG A 783 21.11 26.15 -2.36
N GLY A 784 20.90 25.54 -3.52
CA GLY A 784 21.37 26.04 -4.81
C GLY A 784 20.45 27.11 -5.42
N ASP A 785 20.55 27.29 -6.73
CA ASP A 785 20.00 28.45 -7.46
C ASP A 785 18.70 28.16 -8.23
N LEU A 786 18.09 26.98 -8.09
CA LEU A 786 16.83 26.64 -8.75
C LEU A 786 15.69 27.59 -8.32
N GLN A 787 15.17 28.33 -9.30
CA GLN A 787 13.96 29.14 -9.17
C GLN A 787 12.72 28.23 -9.23
N LEU A 788 11.99 28.14 -8.13
CA LEU A 788 10.85 27.22 -7.98
C LEU A 788 9.66 27.63 -8.84
N GLU A 789 9.53 28.93 -9.10
CA GLU A 789 8.44 29.53 -9.86
C GLU A 789 8.39 28.97 -11.29
N LYS A 790 9.54 28.55 -11.84
CA LYS A 790 9.64 27.88 -13.16
C LYS A 790 8.85 26.57 -13.24
N VAL A 791 8.54 25.93 -12.10
CA VAL A 791 7.71 24.70 -12.07
C VAL A 791 6.29 24.98 -12.58
N LEU A 792 5.76 26.20 -12.39
CA LEU A 792 4.42 26.59 -12.83
C LEU A 792 4.24 26.44 -14.35
N ASP A 793 5.31 26.68 -15.10
CA ASP A 793 5.34 26.60 -16.57
C ASP A 793 5.81 25.23 -17.08
N SER A 794 6.18 24.29 -16.20
CA SER A 794 6.68 22.98 -16.61
C SER A 794 5.55 22.03 -17.02
N VAL A 795 5.44 21.80 -18.33
CA VAL A 795 4.44 20.89 -18.93
C VAL A 795 4.63 19.44 -18.47
N TYR A 796 5.87 18.97 -18.33
CA TYR A 796 6.20 17.56 -18.06
C TYR A 796 6.50 17.27 -16.59
N PHE A 797 6.28 18.23 -15.69
CA PHE A 797 6.41 18.02 -14.25
C PHE A 797 5.55 16.83 -13.78
N PHE A 798 4.27 16.85 -14.17
CA PHE A 798 3.30 15.76 -14.08
C PHE A 798 2.66 15.62 -15.48
N SER A 799 2.83 14.47 -16.16
CA SER A 799 2.36 14.29 -17.55
C SER A 799 2.01 12.86 -17.95
#